data_AF-A0A518IBK2-F1
#
_entry.id   AF-A0A518IBK2-F1
#
_cell.length_a   1.000
_cell.length_b   1.000
_cell.length_c   1.000
_cell.angle_alpha   90.00
_cell.angle_beta   90.00
_cell.angle_gamma   90.00
#
_symmetry.space_group_name_H-M   'P 1'
#
loop_
_entity.id
_entity.type
_entity.pdbx_description
1 polymer ?
#
loop_
_entity_poly.entity_id
_entity_poly.type
_entity_poly.pdbx_seq_one_letter_code
_entity_poly.pdbx_strand_id
1 'polypeptide(L)'
;MLSEKTKQWIDERTGYKNFFHAIFLLNFPTKRRSRWQNIWGGALVLLMLLEIVTGTLLMTVYSPSEAAAWGSVHYIETQVDLGWFVRGLHHYVAHMMIVAVIIHIFLVIISAGYRKPKEFIYWTSLLIGGVIVGLTITGNPLPWDQKGYWSYQIETGIAGTMPVIGSSLRSIIVGGSEFGNLTLTRLYTIHVIVLPVLAILLFTIHMALVRRDRLRTMKIKEAADDPEIDFELDDDDPVKDEITQPYWPYQTTRTLVLTLILIGIVILQMVVYPTLKNQHVAPELAEWEMDMPLSEIKLEAPAVSDSSIPFIARPEWFVRFLFELRHMVPKELEVLVTAVLPGVLLAILIMVPFYEKFFGEKWGQRLAIAVYVGGLVIISGISWYSVKTERSAPDYALKRSQEIAYAARASWLAKENGVPPEGPASLLRNDPKSMGPLIFARHCGVCHTWNGHDGTGLNIMEMKDGKKVKATPRASDLAGFASKEWIAEFLTDPTAPKFFGHLGSSKGGDAILHGDMSDWADSYVGPEGVLSKEDIEAVSALIAREAKHRNAEPLSEAVMKRGVSVFSGIDFKDKSGKVVDFDGYCAQCHAMKAGDPEEEGGGAAPDLNGYGSDKWLSDFIRNPGAEHFYSDKNIMPAFEESKLSQHDLNLLVNWMRGEWRRPEEEK
;
A
#
# COMPACT_ATOMS: atom_id res chain seq x y z
N MET A 1 -10.68 -49.49 12.17
CA MET A 1 -9.56 -49.42 13.15
C MET A 1 -8.74 -50.70 13.02
N LEU A 2 -7.40 -50.60 12.98
CA LEU A 2 -6.50 -51.77 12.91
C LEU A 2 -6.66 -52.67 14.14
N SER A 3 -6.49 -53.99 13.98
CA SER A 3 -6.50 -54.93 15.11
C SER A 3 -5.28 -54.71 16.03
N GLU A 4 -5.39 -55.02 17.32
CA GLU A 4 -4.26 -54.89 18.26
C GLU A 4 -3.04 -55.71 17.84
N LYS A 5 -3.26 -56.91 17.28
CA LYS A 5 -2.18 -57.74 16.70
C LYS A 5 -1.48 -57.03 15.55
N THR A 6 -2.23 -56.36 14.68
CA THR A 6 -1.68 -55.57 13.58
C THR A 6 -0.89 -54.36 14.09
N LYS A 7 -1.42 -53.63 15.09
CA LYS A 7 -0.73 -52.49 15.71
C LYS A 7 0.59 -52.91 16.36
N GLN A 8 0.59 -54.06 17.04
CA GLN A 8 1.79 -54.61 17.67
C GLN A 8 2.81 -55.09 16.62
N TRP A 9 2.37 -55.82 15.59
CA TRP A 9 3.22 -56.26 14.48
C TRP A 9 3.93 -55.09 13.77
N ILE A 10 3.22 -53.96 13.59
CA ILE A 10 3.78 -52.71 13.03
C ILE A 10 4.78 -52.09 14.00
N ASP A 11 4.45 -52.03 15.28
CA ASP A 11 5.30 -51.43 16.32
C ASP A 11 6.60 -52.21 16.52
N GLU A 12 6.58 -53.53 16.47
CA GLU A 12 7.78 -54.37 16.55
C GLU A 12 8.77 -54.13 15.39
N ARG A 13 8.28 -53.67 14.23
CA ARG A 13 9.11 -53.42 13.02
C ARG A 13 9.55 -51.97 12.89
N THR A 14 8.67 -51.05 13.24
CA THR A 14 8.89 -49.61 13.04
C THR A 14 9.27 -48.87 14.31
N GLY A 15 8.96 -49.45 15.48
CA GLY A 15 9.10 -48.80 16.77
C GLY A 15 8.28 -47.51 16.88
N TYR A 16 7.23 -47.34 16.06
CA TYR A 16 6.54 -46.07 15.94
C TYR A 16 6.01 -45.57 17.29
N LYS A 17 5.53 -46.44 18.18
CA LYS A 17 5.05 -45.98 19.50
C LYS A 17 6.18 -45.29 20.26
N ASN A 18 7.37 -45.90 20.33
CA ASN A 18 8.52 -45.28 20.99
C ASN A 18 8.93 -43.96 20.34
N PHE A 19 8.83 -43.86 19.01
CA PHE A 19 9.07 -42.62 18.27
C PHE A 19 8.04 -41.52 18.59
N PHE A 20 6.74 -41.84 18.66
CA PHE A 20 5.69 -40.90 19.04
C PHE A 20 5.78 -40.49 20.52
N HIS A 21 6.04 -41.44 21.44
CA HIS A 21 6.29 -41.15 22.85
C HIS A 21 7.50 -40.23 23.04
N ALA A 22 8.53 -40.42 22.22
CA ALA A 22 9.73 -39.60 22.20
C ALA A 22 9.50 -38.17 21.71
N ILE A 23 8.78 -37.99 20.60
CA ILE A 23 8.58 -36.69 19.95
C ILE A 23 7.58 -35.83 20.72
N PHE A 24 6.45 -36.40 21.11
CA PHE A 24 5.37 -35.66 21.79
C PHE A 24 5.56 -35.54 23.30
N LEU A 25 6.72 -35.99 23.80
CA LEU A 25 7.07 -35.98 25.21
C LEU A 25 5.99 -36.65 26.10
N LEU A 26 5.24 -37.63 25.56
CA LEU A 26 4.00 -38.15 26.16
C LEU A 26 4.21 -38.69 27.58
N ASN A 27 5.38 -39.25 27.85
CA ASN A 27 5.71 -39.88 29.14
C ASN A 27 6.36 -38.91 30.13
N PHE A 28 6.62 -37.66 29.75
CA PHE A 28 7.35 -36.73 30.62
C PHE A 28 6.43 -36.05 31.64
N PRO A 29 6.79 -36.06 32.93
CA PRO A 29 6.05 -35.34 33.93
C PRO A 29 6.22 -33.82 33.77
N THR A 30 5.22 -33.08 34.22
CA THR A 30 5.20 -31.62 34.20
C THR A 30 4.91 -31.04 35.59
N LYS A 31 5.58 -29.92 35.94
CA LYS A 31 5.43 -29.24 37.25
C LYS A 31 4.03 -28.60 37.41
N ARG A 32 3.44 -28.67 38.62
CA ARG A 32 2.11 -28.12 38.96
C ARG A 32 1.99 -26.59 38.86
N ARG A 33 3.06 -25.84 39.14
CA ARG A 33 3.07 -24.35 39.13
C ARG A 33 3.31 -23.76 37.72
N SER A 34 3.75 -24.59 36.77
CA SER A 34 4.16 -24.20 35.40
C SER A 34 3.06 -24.44 34.35
N ARG A 35 1.81 -24.07 34.66
CA ARG A 35 0.61 -24.47 33.88
C ARG A 35 0.48 -23.78 32.52
N TRP A 36 0.81 -22.49 32.43
CA TRP A 36 0.57 -21.65 31.24
C TRP A 36 1.84 -21.19 30.53
N GLN A 37 3.00 -21.27 31.18
CA GLN A 37 4.27 -20.83 30.58
C GLN A 37 4.76 -21.82 29.51
N ASN A 38 4.61 -23.11 29.76
CA ASN A 38 5.12 -24.17 28.89
C ASN A 38 4.25 -24.47 27.67
N ILE A 39 3.04 -23.90 27.56
CA ILE A 39 2.17 -24.16 26.39
C ILE A 39 2.49 -23.27 25.18
N TRP A 40 3.19 -22.14 25.38
CA TRP A 40 3.52 -21.22 24.29
C TRP A 40 4.48 -21.81 23.26
N GLY A 41 5.47 -22.59 23.70
CA GLY A 41 6.37 -23.30 22.79
C GLY A 41 5.61 -24.31 21.91
N GLY A 42 4.69 -25.08 22.51
CA GLY A 42 3.84 -26.00 21.76
C GLY A 42 2.86 -25.28 20.81
N ALA A 43 2.33 -24.13 21.22
CA ALA A 43 1.47 -23.31 20.36
C ALA A 43 2.25 -22.78 19.14
N LEU A 44 3.48 -22.30 19.33
CA LEU A 44 4.36 -21.87 18.23
C LEU A 44 4.65 -22.99 17.23
N VAL A 45 4.80 -24.24 17.69
CA VAL A 45 4.96 -25.40 16.79
C VAL A 45 3.69 -25.62 15.95
N LEU A 46 2.51 -25.57 16.57
CA LEU A 46 1.25 -25.75 15.84
C LEU A 46 0.99 -24.60 14.86
N LEU A 47 1.31 -23.36 15.23
CA LEU A 47 1.24 -22.21 14.31
C LEU A 47 2.25 -22.35 13.16
N MET A 48 3.48 -22.80 13.42
CA MET A 48 4.46 -23.07 12.37
C MET A 48 4.01 -24.17 11.42
N LEU A 49 3.39 -25.25 11.93
CA LEU A 49 2.81 -26.29 11.08
C LEU A 49 1.68 -25.73 10.22
N LEU A 50 0.84 -24.85 10.78
CA LEU A 50 -0.20 -24.16 10.03
C LEU A 50 0.40 -23.30 8.91
N GLU A 51 1.45 -22.53 9.18
CA GLU A 51 2.18 -21.74 8.18
C GLU A 51 2.76 -22.59 7.05
N ILE A 52 3.36 -23.74 7.37
CA ILE A 52 3.90 -24.66 6.37
C ILE A 52 2.77 -25.19 5.48
N VAL A 53 1.62 -25.55 6.06
CA VAL A 53 0.47 -26.06 5.31
C VAL A 53 -0.12 -24.97 4.42
N THR A 54 -0.41 -23.79 4.97
CA THR A 54 -0.98 -22.67 4.18
C THR A 54 0.01 -22.19 3.11
N GLY A 55 1.30 -22.08 3.44
CA GLY A 55 2.34 -21.70 2.49
C GLY A 55 2.50 -22.70 1.34
N THR A 56 2.43 -24.00 1.64
CA THR A 56 2.44 -25.06 0.60
C THR A 56 1.24 -24.96 -0.32
N LEU A 57 0.05 -24.63 0.20
CA LEU A 57 -1.15 -24.41 -0.60
C LEU A 57 -1.03 -23.16 -1.48
N LEU A 58 -0.47 -22.06 -0.96
CA LEU A 58 -0.25 -20.84 -1.75
C LEU A 58 0.79 -21.06 -2.86
N MET A 59 1.80 -21.89 -2.58
CA MET A 59 2.86 -22.22 -3.53
C MET A 59 2.35 -22.91 -4.81
N THR A 60 1.21 -23.60 -4.78
CA THR A 60 0.67 -24.27 -5.97
C THR A 60 0.10 -23.31 -7.01
N VAL A 61 -0.16 -22.06 -6.63
CA VAL A 61 -0.77 -21.02 -7.48
C VAL A 61 0.16 -19.82 -7.68
N TYR A 62 1.00 -19.52 -6.70
CA TYR A 62 1.90 -18.36 -6.73
C TYR A 62 2.98 -18.46 -7.81
N SER A 63 3.24 -17.36 -8.53
CA SER A 63 4.30 -17.25 -9.53
C SER A 63 5.39 -16.25 -9.11
N PRO A 64 6.63 -16.68 -8.81
CA PRO A 64 7.70 -15.82 -8.27
C PRO A 64 8.43 -15.01 -9.36
N SER A 65 7.69 -14.12 -10.04
CA SER A 65 8.27 -13.17 -11.01
C SER A 65 7.62 -11.80 -10.92
N GLU A 66 8.37 -10.75 -11.25
CA GLU A 66 7.86 -9.37 -11.23
C GLU A 66 6.63 -9.17 -12.12
N ALA A 67 6.60 -9.87 -13.27
CA ALA A 67 5.49 -9.82 -14.22
C ALA A 67 4.24 -10.59 -13.77
N ALA A 68 4.34 -11.53 -12.81
CA ALA A 68 3.23 -12.42 -12.47
C ALA A 68 2.87 -12.48 -10.97
N ALA A 69 3.75 -12.05 -10.06
CA ALA A 69 3.56 -12.25 -8.62
C ALA A 69 2.28 -11.59 -8.11
N TRP A 70 2.12 -10.28 -8.30
CA TRP A 70 0.91 -9.57 -7.91
C TRP A 70 -0.34 -10.18 -8.55
N GLY A 71 -0.27 -10.53 -9.84
CA GLY A 71 -1.38 -11.13 -10.58
C GLY A 71 -1.80 -12.50 -10.04
N SER A 72 -0.83 -13.36 -9.73
CA SER A 72 -1.08 -14.67 -9.12
C SER A 72 -1.69 -14.55 -7.73
N VAL A 73 -1.29 -13.52 -6.99
CA VAL A 73 -1.75 -13.23 -5.63
C VAL A 73 -3.14 -12.60 -5.62
N HIS A 74 -3.46 -11.77 -6.61
CA HIS A 74 -4.82 -11.32 -6.92
C HIS A 74 -5.73 -12.51 -7.32
N TYR A 75 -5.25 -13.41 -8.18
CA TYR A 75 -5.97 -14.63 -8.57
C TYR A 75 -6.28 -15.54 -7.36
N ILE A 76 -5.33 -15.71 -6.43
CA ILE A 76 -5.55 -16.42 -5.16
C ILE A 76 -6.69 -15.79 -4.36
N GLU A 77 -6.82 -14.46 -4.35
CA GLU A 77 -7.87 -13.80 -3.58
C GLU A 77 -9.25 -13.81 -4.24
N THR A 78 -9.30 -13.69 -5.57
CA THR A 78 -10.56 -13.45 -6.28
C THR A 78 -11.13 -14.67 -6.99
N GLN A 79 -10.28 -15.62 -7.41
CA GLN A 79 -10.70 -16.75 -8.25
C GLN A 79 -10.56 -18.12 -7.57
N VAL A 80 -9.60 -18.28 -6.66
CA VAL A 80 -9.39 -19.56 -5.96
C VAL A 80 -10.40 -19.71 -4.82
N ASP A 81 -11.13 -20.83 -4.81
CA ASP A 81 -12.06 -21.17 -3.73
C ASP A 81 -11.35 -21.14 -2.36
N LEU A 82 -11.84 -20.31 -1.45
CA LEU A 82 -11.24 -20.05 -0.14
C LEU A 82 -9.78 -19.53 -0.18
N GLY A 83 -9.26 -19.12 -1.34
CA GLY A 83 -7.88 -18.67 -1.48
C GLY A 83 -7.61 -17.39 -0.68
N TRP A 84 -8.57 -16.44 -0.64
CA TRP A 84 -8.52 -15.28 0.26
C TRP A 84 -8.42 -15.69 1.73
N PHE A 85 -9.03 -16.81 2.12
CA PHE A 85 -9.01 -17.29 3.49
C PHE A 85 -7.66 -17.91 3.84
N VAL A 86 -7.13 -18.77 2.97
CA VAL A 86 -5.81 -19.39 3.15
C VAL A 86 -4.71 -18.32 3.17
N ARG A 87 -4.76 -17.35 2.25
CA ARG A 87 -3.82 -16.23 2.20
C ARG A 87 -3.92 -15.36 3.45
N GLY A 88 -5.14 -14.99 3.85
CA GLY A 88 -5.36 -14.22 5.08
C GLY A 88 -4.83 -14.96 6.30
N LEU A 89 -5.10 -16.27 6.42
CA LEU A 89 -4.61 -17.09 7.52
C LEU A 89 -3.08 -17.12 7.56
N HIS A 90 -2.41 -17.36 6.43
CA HIS A 90 -0.94 -17.30 6.34
C HIS A 90 -0.38 -15.94 6.76
N HIS A 91 -0.99 -14.84 6.29
CA HIS A 91 -0.52 -13.49 6.64
C HIS A 91 -0.69 -13.19 8.15
N TYR A 92 -1.88 -13.41 8.70
CA TYR A 92 -2.17 -13.03 10.09
C TYR A 92 -1.60 -14.01 11.12
N VAL A 93 -1.46 -15.30 10.79
CA VAL A 93 -0.76 -16.27 11.67
C VAL A 93 0.73 -15.90 11.78
N ALA A 94 1.38 -15.46 10.70
CA ALA A 94 2.78 -15.03 10.74
C ALA A 94 2.96 -13.85 11.71
N HIS A 95 2.03 -12.89 11.69
CA HIS A 95 2.02 -11.77 12.64
C HIS A 95 1.76 -12.23 14.08
N MET A 96 0.83 -13.17 14.29
CA MET A 96 0.56 -13.78 15.60
C MET A 96 1.78 -14.54 16.13
N MET A 97 2.57 -15.18 15.26
CA MET A 97 3.80 -15.87 15.64
C MET A 97 4.85 -14.91 16.20
N ILE A 98 5.00 -13.70 15.64
CA ILE A 98 5.88 -12.67 16.21
C ILE A 98 5.47 -12.33 17.65
N VAL A 99 4.17 -12.10 17.88
CA VAL A 99 3.65 -11.84 19.23
C VAL A 99 3.87 -13.03 20.16
N ALA A 100 3.60 -14.25 19.70
CA ALA A 100 3.77 -15.47 20.49
C ALA A 100 5.24 -15.76 20.82
N VAL A 101 6.19 -15.45 19.92
CA VAL A 101 7.64 -15.55 20.19
C VAL A 101 8.05 -14.55 21.27
N ILE A 102 7.60 -13.30 21.19
CA ILE A 102 7.88 -12.27 22.20
C ILE A 102 7.36 -12.72 23.57
N ILE A 103 6.15 -13.27 23.64
CA ILE A 103 5.60 -13.79 24.90
C ILE A 103 6.39 -15.02 25.37
N HIS A 104 6.72 -15.95 24.47
CA HIS A 104 7.44 -17.17 24.81
C HIS A 104 8.82 -16.86 25.43
N ILE A 105 9.62 -15.99 24.80
CA ILE A 105 10.94 -15.59 25.31
C ILE A 105 10.81 -14.91 26.67
N PHE A 106 9.82 -14.02 26.84
CA PHE A 106 9.56 -13.36 28.12
C PHE A 106 9.29 -14.36 29.24
N LEU A 107 8.45 -15.36 28.99
CA LEU A 107 8.11 -16.38 29.97
C LEU A 107 9.29 -17.29 30.28
N VAL A 108 10.18 -17.57 29.31
CA VAL A 108 11.45 -18.26 29.55
C VAL A 108 12.35 -17.45 30.48
N ILE A 109 12.43 -16.12 30.31
CA ILE A 109 13.24 -15.24 31.18
C ILE A 109 12.67 -15.21 32.60
N ILE A 110 11.35 -15.02 32.78
CA ILE A 110 10.71 -14.99 34.11
C ILE A 110 10.80 -16.33 34.83
N SER A 111 10.73 -17.44 34.10
CA SER A 111 10.85 -18.78 34.68
C SER A 111 12.30 -19.22 34.91
N ALA A 112 13.28 -18.36 34.61
CA ALA A 112 14.70 -18.69 34.63
C ALA A 112 15.03 -19.95 33.80
N GLY A 113 14.29 -20.18 32.71
CA GLY A 113 14.39 -21.33 31.83
C GLY A 113 15.69 -21.41 31.01
N TYR A 114 16.61 -20.47 31.24
CA TYR A 114 17.93 -20.37 30.62
C TYR A 114 19.07 -20.79 31.57
N ARG A 115 18.80 -21.02 32.86
CA ARG A 115 19.80 -21.46 33.84
C ARG A 115 20.28 -22.88 33.59
N LYS A 116 21.47 -23.21 34.12
CA LYS A 116 22.09 -24.54 34.01
C LYS A 116 21.06 -25.64 34.31
N PRO A 117 20.92 -26.67 33.46
CA PRO A 117 21.71 -27.02 32.26
C PRO A 117 21.09 -26.53 30.91
N LYS A 118 20.23 -25.50 30.93
CA LYS A 118 19.33 -25.15 29.82
C LYS A 118 19.88 -24.05 28.92
N GLU A 119 21.15 -23.68 29.04
CA GLU A 119 21.76 -22.58 28.29
C GLU A 119 21.61 -22.76 26.77
N PHE A 120 21.87 -23.98 26.27
CA PHE A 120 21.71 -24.29 24.84
C PHE A 120 20.25 -24.36 24.39
N ILE A 121 19.32 -24.74 25.28
CA ILE A 121 17.87 -24.68 24.99
C ILE A 121 17.48 -23.21 24.78
N TYR A 122 17.96 -22.32 25.64
CA TYR A 122 17.70 -20.89 25.53
C TYR A 122 18.26 -20.28 24.24
N TRP A 123 19.53 -20.53 23.90
CA TRP A 123 20.11 -19.98 22.67
C TRP A 123 19.43 -20.53 21.41
N THR A 124 19.08 -21.82 21.39
CA THR A 124 18.33 -22.38 20.26
C THR A 124 16.94 -21.76 20.15
N SER A 125 16.25 -21.42 21.26
CA SER A 125 15.00 -20.64 21.22
C SER A 125 15.19 -19.24 20.61
N LEU A 126 16.26 -18.52 20.98
CA LEU A 126 16.55 -17.20 20.42
C LEU A 126 16.83 -17.27 18.91
N LEU A 127 17.59 -18.28 18.48
CA LEU A 127 17.88 -18.51 17.05
C LEU A 127 16.61 -18.82 16.26
N ILE A 128 15.74 -19.70 16.76
CA ILE A 128 14.44 -19.99 16.12
C ILE A 128 13.58 -18.72 16.05
N GLY A 129 13.53 -17.93 17.13
CA GLY A 129 12.84 -16.64 17.14
C GLY A 129 13.36 -15.69 16.05
N GLY A 130 14.67 -15.62 15.86
CA GLY A 130 15.29 -14.85 14.77
C GLY A 130 14.92 -15.36 13.38
N VAL A 131 14.85 -16.69 13.18
CA VAL A 131 14.40 -17.29 11.92
C VAL A 131 12.93 -16.98 11.64
N ILE A 132 12.06 -16.99 12.66
CA ILE A 132 10.65 -16.59 12.51
C ILE A 132 10.53 -15.13 12.06
N VAL A 133 11.30 -14.21 12.66
CA VAL A 133 11.36 -12.80 12.21
C VAL A 133 11.83 -12.72 10.75
N GLY A 134 12.86 -13.50 10.38
CA GLY A 134 13.36 -13.56 9.00
C GLY A 134 12.32 -14.11 8.01
N LEU A 135 11.53 -15.12 8.40
CA LEU A 135 10.44 -15.65 7.59
C LEU A 135 9.38 -14.58 7.32
N THR A 136 8.97 -13.81 8.33
CA THR A 136 8.01 -12.72 8.14
C THR A 136 8.57 -11.63 7.21
N ILE A 137 9.80 -11.18 7.44
CA ILE A 137 10.47 -10.15 6.61
C ILE A 137 10.58 -10.59 5.14
N THR A 138 10.95 -11.84 4.88
CA THR A 138 11.16 -12.36 3.52
C THR A 138 9.85 -12.73 2.80
N GLY A 139 8.78 -13.03 3.54
CA GLY A 139 7.46 -13.33 2.99
C GLY A 139 6.65 -12.09 2.59
N ASN A 140 6.80 -10.99 3.33
CA ASN A 140 6.08 -9.72 3.10
C ASN A 140 6.19 -9.14 1.68
N PRO A 141 7.35 -9.15 1.01
CA PRO A 141 7.46 -8.64 -0.36
C PRO A 141 6.92 -9.60 -1.44
N LEU A 142 6.61 -10.87 -1.13
CA LEU A 142 6.20 -11.85 -2.16
C LEU A 142 4.93 -11.48 -2.93
N PRO A 143 3.91 -10.82 -2.34
CA PRO A 143 2.79 -10.24 -3.10
C PRO A 143 3.21 -9.26 -4.19
N TRP A 144 4.40 -8.66 -4.07
CA TRP A 144 4.93 -7.64 -4.98
C TRP A 144 3.96 -6.46 -5.17
N ASP A 145 3.30 -6.06 -4.08
CA ASP A 145 2.52 -4.85 -3.98
C ASP A 145 3.36 -3.68 -3.43
N GLN A 146 2.83 -2.46 -3.49
CA GLN A 146 3.53 -1.26 -3.02
C GLN A 146 3.96 -1.40 -1.56
N LYS A 147 3.10 -1.95 -0.69
CA LYS A 147 3.44 -2.14 0.72
C LYS A 147 4.64 -3.05 0.90
N GLY A 148 4.61 -4.24 0.31
CA GLY A 148 5.68 -5.23 0.42
C GLY A 148 6.99 -4.73 -0.18
N TYR A 149 6.94 -4.11 -1.37
CA TYR A 149 8.12 -3.57 -2.06
C TYR A 149 8.82 -2.48 -1.23
N TRP A 150 8.09 -1.44 -0.82
CA TRP A 150 8.67 -0.30 -0.11
C TRP A 150 9.05 -0.64 1.33
N SER A 151 8.28 -1.49 2.02
CA SER A 151 8.64 -2.00 3.36
C SER A 151 9.98 -2.73 3.31
N TYR A 152 10.14 -3.63 2.35
CA TYR A 152 11.34 -4.44 2.21
C TYR A 152 12.57 -3.59 1.83
N GLN A 153 12.39 -2.57 1.00
CA GLN A 153 13.45 -1.63 0.67
C GLN A 153 13.95 -0.86 1.89
N ILE A 154 13.05 -0.45 2.79
CA ILE A 154 13.41 0.17 4.06
C ILE A 154 14.15 -0.82 4.97
N GLU A 155 13.61 -2.03 5.15
CA GLU A 155 14.17 -3.06 6.03
C GLU A 155 15.58 -3.49 5.63
N THR A 156 15.80 -3.76 4.34
CA THR A 156 17.12 -4.09 3.81
C THR A 156 18.07 -2.89 3.77
N GLY A 157 17.52 -1.67 3.64
CA GLY A 157 18.28 -0.43 3.81
C GLY A 157 18.89 -0.34 5.21
N ILE A 158 18.09 -0.64 6.24
CA ILE A 158 18.54 -0.70 7.65
C ILE A 158 19.51 -1.86 7.86
N ALA A 159 19.23 -3.06 7.34
CA ALA A 159 20.17 -4.18 7.44
C ALA A 159 21.51 -3.88 6.74
N GLY A 160 21.48 -3.10 5.66
CA GLY A 160 22.66 -2.67 4.91
C GLY A 160 23.59 -1.75 5.69
N THR A 161 23.10 -1.08 6.76
CA THR A 161 23.95 -0.22 7.62
C THR A 161 24.73 -1.01 8.67
N MET A 162 24.50 -2.33 8.79
CA MET A 162 25.24 -3.15 9.75
C MET A 162 26.75 -3.16 9.43
N PRO A 163 27.62 -2.94 10.43
CA PRO A 163 29.06 -2.96 10.22
C PRO A 163 29.52 -4.36 9.77
N VAL A 164 30.61 -4.42 9.00
CA VAL A 164 31.27 -5.63 8.48
C VAL A 164 30.49 -6.37 7.39
N ILE A 165 29.23 -6.74 7.63
CA ILE A 165 28.47 -7.64 6.74
C ILE A 165 27.34 -6.98 5.95
N GLY A 166 26.94 -5.74 6.29
CA GLY A 166 25.73 -5.10 5.75
C GLY A 166 25.73 -4.93 4.23
N SER A 167 26.84 -4.44 3.64
CA SER A 167 26.96 -4.23 2.19
C SER A 167 26.89 -5.54 1.40
N SER A 168 27.57 -6.58 1.90
CA SER A 168 27.55 -7.92 1.30
C SER A 168 26.16 -8.55 1.39
N LEU A 169 25.54 -8.48 2.57
CA LEU A 169 24.19 -9.00 2.80
C LEU A 169 23.17 -8.34 1.87
N ARG A 170 23.20 -7.01 1.74
CA ARG A 170 22.33 -6.27 0.82
C ARG A 170 22.56 -6.68 -0.63
N SER A 171 23.80 -6.80 -1.07
CA SER A 171 24.10 -7.19 -2.47
C SER A 171 23.62 -8.60 -2.81
N ILE A 172 23.73 -9.56 -1.89
CA ILE A 172 23.28 -10.94 -2.06
C ILE A 172 21.75 -11.01 -2.11
N ILE A 173 21.08 -10.22 -1.28
CA ILE A 173 19.62 -10.22 -1.21
C ILE A 173 19.00 -9.52 -2.44
N VAL A 174 19.48 -8.31 -2.76
CA VAL A 174 18.92 -7.50 -3.85
C VAL A 174 19.29 -8.08 -5.21
N GLY A 175 20.54 -8.53 -5.37
CA GLY A 175 21.00 -9.23 -6.58
C GLY A 175 21.16 -8.39 -7.84
N GLY A 176 20.87 -7.09 -7.78
CA GLY A 176 21.04 -6.13 -8.87
C GLY A 176 21.27 -4.71 -8.34
N SER A 177 21.30 -3.73 -9.25
CA SER A 177 21.37 -2.29 -8.91
C SER A 177 20.09 -1.80 -8.24
N GLU A 178 18.96 -2.43 -8.55
CA GLU A 178 17.63 -2.10 -8.06
C GLU A 178 16.85 -3.37 -7.69
N PHE A 179 15.71 -3.19 -7.04
CA PHE A 179 14.81 -4.28 -6.70
C PHE A 179 14.04 -4.66 -7.95
N GLY A 180 14.02 -5.95 -8.26
CA GLY A 180 13.31 -6.44 -9.44
C GLY A 180 13.17 -7.95 -9.40
N ASN A 181 12.96 -8.55 -10.56
CA ASN A 181 12.74 -9.99 -10.70
C ASN A 181 13.76 -10.88 -9.95
N LEU A 182 15.07 -10.57 -10.02
CA LEU A 182 16.11 -11.34 -9.31
C LEU A 182 15.95 -11.30 -7.79
N THR A 183 15.60 -10.13 -7.24
CA THR A 183 15.33 -9.95 -5.81
C THR A 183 14.16 -10.84 -5.39
N LEU A 184 13.07 -10.82 -6.15
CA LEU A 184 11.86 -11.58 -5.85
C LEU A 184 12.09 -13.09 -5.89
N THR A 185 12.75 -13.61 -6.92
CA THR A 185 13.03 -15.06 -7.01
C THR A 185 13.95 -15.54 -5.87
N ARG A 186 14.93 -14.72 -5.46
CA ARG A 186 15.78 -15.02 -4.29
C ARG A 186 14.99 -15.02 -3.00
N LEU A 187 14.13 -14.01 -2.79
CA LEU A 187 13.26 -13.92 -1.62
C LEU A 187 12.34 -15.12 -1.50
N TYR A 188 11.71 -15.50 -2.61
CA TYR A 188 10.88 -16.70 -2.67
C TYR A 188 11.66 -17.95 -2.26
N THR A 189 12.87 -18.15 -2.80
CA THR A 189 13.73 -19.29 -2.44
C THR A 189 14.12 -19.27 -0.95
N ILE A 190 14.47 -18.10 -0.43
CA ILE A 190 14.85 -17.94 0.97
C ILE A 190 13.67 -18.23 1.89
N HIS A 191 12.49 -17.69 1.57
CA HIS A 191 11.28 -17.80 2.38
C HIS A 191 10.67 -19.21 2.34
N VAL A 192 10.64 -19.86 1.19
CA VAL A 192 9.95 -21.15 1.01
C VAL A 192 10.86 -22.34 1.31
N ILE A 193 12.18 -22.23 1.05
CA ILE A 193 13.11 -23.36 1.19
C ILE A 193 14.12 -23.11 2.31
N VAL A 194 14.94 -22.06 2.19
CA VAL A 194 16.13 -21.90 3.05
C VAL A 194 15.75 -21.71 4.52
N LEU A 195 14.86 -20.77 4.82
CA LEU A 195 14.45 -20.46 6.18
C LEU A 195 13.57 -21.55 6.81
N PRO A 196 12.59 -22.17 6.11
CA PRO A 196 11.82 -23.28 6.68
C PRO A 196 12.69 -24.51 6.99
N VAL A 197 13.63 -24.87 6.11
CA VAL A 197 14.58 -25.98 6.36
C VAL A 197 15.45 -25.66 7.58
N LEU A 198 15.96 -24.43 7.68
CA LEU A 198 16.73 -23.98 8.83
C LEU A 198 15.89 -24.01 10.12
N ALA A 199 14.63 -23.58 10.07
CA ALA A 199 13.70 -23.62 11.19
C ALA A 199 13.45 -25.06 11.67
N ILE A 200 13.22 -26.00 10.75
CA ILE A 200 13.02 -27.42 11.06
C ILE A 200 14.27 -28.03 11.70
N LEU A 201 15.47 -27.72 11.17
CA LEU A 201 16.74 -28.19 11.72
C LEU A 201 16.95 -27.67 13.15
N LEU A 202 16.82 -26.35 13.35
CA LEU A 202 16.96 -25.74 14.67
C LEU A 202 15.90 -26.25 15.65
N PHE A 203 14.65 -26.41 15.20
CA PHE A 203 13.58 -26.99 16.00
C PHE A 203 13.90 -28.43 16.42
N THR A 204 14.42 -29.26 15.52
CA THR A 204 14.83 -30.63 15.83
C THR A 204 15.92 -30.65 16.91
N ILE A 205 16.94 -29.79 16.77
CA ILE A 205 18.00 -29.63 17.78
C ILE A 205 17.41 -29.15 19.11
N HIS A 206 16.56 -28.13 19.08
CA HIS A 206 15.91 -27.57 20.26
C HIS A 206 15.10 -28.64 21.01
N MET A 207 14.28 -29.41 20.30
CA MET A 207 13.49 -30.49 20.89
C MET A 207 14.36 -31.63 21.42
N ALA A 208 15.46 -31.97 20.76
CA ALA A 208 16.42 -32.96 21.26
C ALA A 208 17.05 -32.52 22.59
N LEU A 209 17.41 -31.24 22.72
CA LEU A 209 17.94 -30.67 23.96
C LEU A 209 16.89 -30.64 25.08
N VAL A 210 15.65 -30.22 24.78
CA VAL A 210 14.53 -30.24 25.74
C VAL A 210 14.25 -31.68 26.21
N ARG A 211 14.24 -32.65 25.30
CA ARG A 211 14.07 -34.07 25.66
C ARG A 211 15.20 -34.56 26.55
N ARG A 212 16.45 -34.21 26.25
CA ARG A 212 17.61 -34.58 27.06
C ARG A 212 17.52 -34.04 28.48
N ASP A 213 17.12 -32.78 28.65
CA ASP A 213 16.90 -32.17 29.96
C ASP A 213 15.78 -32.86 30.75
N ARG A 214 14.67 -33.18 30.08
CA ARG A 214 13.56 -33.91 30.71
C ARG A 214 13.93 -35.33 31.12
N LEU A 215 14.69 -36.06 30.29
CA LEU A 215 15.22 -37.40 30.64
C LEU A 215 16.17 -37.33 31.83
N ARG A 216 17.03 -36.30 31.89
CA ARG A 216 17.89 -36.08 33.06
C ARG A 216 17.07 -35.87 34.33
N THR A 217 16.03 -35.01 34.25
CA THR A 217 15.17 -34.69 35.40
C THR A 217 14.42 -35.94 35.89
N MET A 218 13.92 -36.78 34.99
CA MET A 218 13.31 -38.08 35.35
C MET A 218 14.27 -38.99 36.09
N LYS A 219 15.49 -39.19 35.57
CA LYS A 219 16.48 -40.09 36.19
C LYS A 219 16.88 -39.62 37.58
N ILE A 220 17.02 -38.31 37.78
CA ILE A 220 17.29 -37.73 39.11
C ILE A 220 16.12 -38.01 40.05
N LYS A 221 14.88 -37.88 39.57
CA LYS A 221 13.68 -38.21 40.37
C LYS A 221 13.60 -39.69 40.73
N GLU A 222 13.85 -40.56 39.77
CA GLU A 222 13.85 -42.01 39.98
C GLU A 222 14.90 -42.42 41.02
N ALA A 223 16.09 -41.82 40.97
CA ALA A 223 17.13 -42.03 41.99
C ALA A 223 16.76 -41.46 43.37
N ALA A 224 16.03 -40.35 43.43
CA ALA A 224 15.57 -39.75 44.70
C ALA A 224 14.37 -40.48 45.33
N ASP A 225 13.52 -41.10 44.50
CA ASP A 225 12.37 -41.89 44.95
C ASP A 225 12.77 -43.34 45.36
N ASP A 226 14.02 -43.77 45.09
CA ASP A 226 14.52 -45.11 45.40
C ASP A 226 14.99 -45.23 46.87
N PRO A 227 14.30 -46.03 47.71
CA PRO A 227 14.66 -46.15 49.12
C PRO A 227 16.00 -46.88 49.38
N GLU A 228 16.61 -47.53 48.39
CA GLU A 228 17.92 -48.17 48.52
C GLU A 228 19.10 -47.22 48.25
N ILE A 229 18.83 -46.03 47.69
CA ILE A 229 19.86 -45.06 47.32
C ILE A 229 19.79 -43.86 48.28
N ASP A 230 20.86 -43.62 49.04
CA ASP A 230 21.02 -42.40 49.84
C ASP A 230 21.37 -41.21 48.92
N PHE A 231 20.35 -40.71 48.21
CA PHE A 231 20.45 -39.58 47.28
C PHE A 231 19.64 -38.39 47.80
N GLU A 232 20.32 -37.47 48.46
CA GLU A 232 19.72 -36.22 48.93
C GLU A 232 19.69 -35.20 47.79
N LEU A 233 18.49 -34.72 47.43
CA LEU A 233 18.32 -33.65 46.44
C LEU A 233 18.80 -32.32 47.02
N ASP A 234 19.71 -31.64 46.32
CA ASP A 234 20.06 -30.25 46.61
C ASP A 234 18.78 -29.40 46.75
N ASP A 235 18.78 -28.42 47.65
CA ASP A 235 17.64 -27.50 47.85
C ASP A 235 17.20 -26.81 46.56
N ASP A 236 18.14 -26.62 45.63
CA ASP A 236 17.93 -25.99 44.33
C ASP A 236 17.63 -27.00 43.20
N ASP A 237 17.54 -28.31 43.49
CA ASP A 237 17.28 -29.33 42.46
C ASP A 237 15.83 -29.22 41.94
N PRO A 238 15.64 -29.05 40.61
CA PRO A 238 14.32 -28.89 40.01
C PRO A 238 13.36 -30.07 40.26
N VAL A 239 13.86 -31.23 40.69
CA VAL A 239 13.08 -32.43 41.02
C VAL A 239 12.32 -32.32 42.34
N LYS A 240 12.77 -31.45 43.26
CA LYS A 240 12.20 -31.27 44.60
C LYS A 240 10.75 -30.73 44.59
N ASP A 241 10.38 -30.00 43.54
CA ASP A 241 8.99 -29.59 43.29
C ASP A 241 8.17 -30.74 42.69
N GLU A 242 7.16 -31.23 43.42
CA GLU A 242 6.30 -32.35 43.03
C GLU A 242 5.96 -32.38 41.52
N ILE A 243 6.41 -33.45 40.88
CA ILE A 243 6.00 -33.91 39.56
C ILE A 243 4.57 -34.46 39.69
N THR A 244 3.56 -33.71 39.21
CA THR A 244 2.15 -34.03 39.54
C THR A 244 1.31 -34.60 38.40
N GLN A 245 1.70 -34.45 37.12
CA GLN A 245 0.87 -34.94 36.00
C GLN A 245 1.68 -35.25 34.72
N PRO A 246 1.25 -36.24 33.91
CA PRO A 246 1.86 -36.54 32.60
C PRO A 246 1.59 -35.42 31.58
N TYR A 247 2.47 -35.28 30.58
CA TYR A 247 2.33 -34.29 29.50
C TYR A 247 1.05 -34.51 28.68
N TRP A 248 0.76 -35.76 28.33
CA TRP A 248 -0.50 -36.17 27.72
C TRP A 248 -1.47 -36.73 28.76
N PRO A 249 -2.77 -36.38 28.71
CA PRO A 249 -3.39 -35.44 27.77
C PRO A 249 -3.31 -33.97 28.22
N TYR A 250 -3.00 -33.71 29.49
CA TYR A 250 -3.24 -32.40 30.14
C TYR A 250 -2.54 -31.21 29.47
N GLN A 251 -1.23 -31.30 29.25
CA GLN A 251 -0.46 -30.19 28.69
C GLN A 251 -0.75 -30.01 27.19
N THR A 252 -0.98 -31.13 26.50
CA THR A 252 -1.34 -31.13 25.08
C THR A 252 -2.70 -30.45 24.87
N THR A 253 -3.71 -30.79 25.66
CA THR A 253 -5.03 -30.15 25.58
C THR A 253 -4.96 -28.65 25.85
N ARG A 254 -4.19 -28.20 26.87
CA ARG A 254 -4.01 -26.76 27.13
C ARG A 254 -3.33 -26.04 25.97
N THR A 255 -2.32 -26.67 25.35
CA THR A 255 -1.64 -26.14 24.17
C THR A 255 -2.59 -26.02 22.99
N LEU A 256 -3.43 -27.03 22.75
CA LEU A 256 -4.44 -27.00 21.71
C LEU A 256 -5.47 -25.90 21.96
N VAL A 257 -5.98 -25.77 23.18
CA VAL A 257 -6.93 -24.72 23.55
C VAL A 257 -6.32 -23.33 23.34
N LEU A 258 -5.09 -23.08 23.78
CA LEU A 258 -4.41 -21.80 23.51
C LEU A 258 -4.28 -21.56 22.00
N THR A 259 -3.85 -22.57 21.24
CA THR A 259 -3.66 -22.43 19.79
C THR A 259 -4.98 -22.09 19.10
N LEU A 260 -6.08 -22.75 19.48
CA LEU A 260 -7.42 -22.45 18.97
C LEU A 260 -7.88 -21.04 19.34
N ILE A 261 -7.54 -20.55 20.54
CA ILE A 261 -7.82 -19.16 20.93
C ILE A 261 -7.02 -18.19 20.05
N LEU A 262 -5.72 -18.44 19.83
CA LEU A 262 -4.88 -17.58 18.99
C LEU A 262 -5.38 -17.56 17.53
N ILE A 263 -5.74 -18.72 16.97
CA ILE A 263 -6.36 -18.82 15.64
C ILE A 263 -7.72 -18.12 15.62
N GLY A 264 -8.53 -18.26 16.67
CA GLY A 264 -9.81 -17.56 16.80
C GLY A 264 -9.64 -16.03 16.79
N ILE A 265 -8.61 -15.51 17.47
CA ILE A 265 -8.24 -14.08 17.43
C ILE A 265 -7.83 -13.68 16.01
N VAL A 266 -7.03 -14.50 15.33
CA VAL A 266 -6.63 -14.26 13.93
C VAL A 266 -7.85 -14.21 13.01
N ILE A 267 -8.77 -15.17 13.10
CA ILE A 267 -9.98 -15.21 12.28
C ILE A 267 -10.87 -14.00 12.59
N LEU A 268 -11.02 -13.63 13.87
CA LEU A 268 -11.76 -12.43 14.27
C LEU A 268 -11.13 -11.17 13.68
N GLN A 269 -9.80 -11.03 13.75
CA GLN A 269 -9.07 -9.92 13.16
C GLN A 269 -9.21 -9.90 11.62
N MET A 270 -9.27 -11.05 10.98
CA MET A 270 -9.36 -11.13 9.53
C MET A 270 -10.77 -10.84 9.00
N VAL A 271 -11.82 -11.25 9.72
CA VAL A 271 -13.22 -11.15 9.26
C VAL A 271 -13.91 -9.91 9.85
N VAL A 272 -13.73 -9.65 11.14
CA VAL A 272 -14.51 -8.63 11.87
C VAL A 272 -13.82 -7.27 11.80
N TYR A 273 -12.50 -7.20 11.92
CA TYR A 273 -11.80 -5.90 11.93
C TYR A 273 -11.99 -5.09 10.63
N PRO A 274 -11.90 -5.65 9.42
CA PRO A 274 -12.17 -4.90 8.19
C PRO A 274 -13.64 -4.44 8.12
N THR A 275 -14.57 -5.28 8.54
CA THR A 275 -16.01 -4.98 8.55
C THR A 275 -16.38 -3.86 9.54
N LEU A 276 -15.66 -3.74 10.66
CA LEU A 276 -15.88 -2.68 11.65
C LEU A 276 -15.20 -1.36 11.26
N LYS A 277 -14.10 -1.43 10.50
CA LYS A 277 -13.34 -0.27 10.08
C LYS A 277 -13.73 0.08 8.65
N ASN A 278 -14.87 0.76 8.50
CA ASN A 278 -15.22 1.44 7.25
C ASN A 278 -14.12 2.47 6.96
N GLN A 279 -13.13 2.07 6.15
CA GLN A 279 -12.21 3.01 5.53
C GLN A 279 -13.09 3.84 4.59
N HIS A 280 -13.04 5.17 4.66
CA HIS A 280 -13.78 6.02 3.74
C HIS A 280 -12.79 6.67 2.79
N VAL A 281 -13.20 6.86 1.54
CA VAL A 281 -12.45 7.66 0.58
C VAL A 281 -12.71 9.14 0.91
N ALA A 282 -11.68 9.98 0.79
CA ALA A 282 -11.83 11.42 1.00
C ALA A 282 -12.87 11.99 0.01
N PRO A 283 -13.67 13.00 0.40
CA PRO A 283 -14.70 13.57 -0.47
C PRO A 283 -14.19 14.03 -1.84
N GLU A 284 -12.95 14.52 -1.91
CA GLU A 284 -12.27 14.95 -3.14
C GLU A 284 -12.00 13.79 -4.11
N LEU A 285 -12.04 12.55 -3.62
CA LEU A 285 -11.91 11.33 -4.37
C LEU A 285 -13.22 10.52 -4.36
N ALA A 286 -14.36 11.10 -3.99
CA ALA A 286 -15.65 10.40 -3.93
C ALA A 286 -16.07 9.77 -5.27
N GLU A 287 -15.63 10.33 -6.41
CA GLU A 287 -15.79 9.71 -7.74
C GLU A 287 -15.06 8.36 -7.89
N TRP A 288 -14.13 8.03 -7.00
CA TRP A 288 -13.50 6.71 -6.91
C TRP A 288 -14.24 5.79 -5.95
N GLU A 289 -15.05 6.33 -5.01
CA GLU A 289 -15.86 5.53 -4.09
C GLU A 289 -16.99 4.80 -4.80
N MET A 290 -17.59 5.41 -5.82
CA MET A 290 -18.62 4.80 -6.67
C MET A 290 -18.14 3.56 -7.42
N ASP A 291 -16.83 3.45 -7.67
CA ASP A 291 -16.26 2.29 -8.35
C ASP A 291 -16.04 1.07 -7.42
N MET A 292 -16.04 1.24 -6.07
CA MET A 292 -15.36 0.26 -5.18
C MET A 292 -15.91 0.15 -3.74
N PRO A 293 -16.38 -1.03 -3.29
CA PRO A 293 -16.60 -1.31 -1.87
C PRO A 293 -15.30 -1.61 -1.12
N LEU A 294 -14.97 -0.78 -0.12
CA LEU A 294 -13.73 -0.85 0.68
C LEU A 294 -13.52 -2.15 1.46
N SER A 295 -14.57 -2.95 1.67
CA SER A 295 -14.52 -4.28 2.28
C SER A 295 -13.86 -5.34 1.40
N GLU A 296 -13.66 -5.07 0.10
CA GLU A 296 -13.12 -6.03 -0.87
C GLU A 296 -11.59 -5.90 -1.06
N ILE A 297 -10.96 -4.86 -0.53
CA ILE A 297 -9.55 -4.54 -0.78
C ILE A 297 -8.64 -5.26 0.22
N LYS A 298 -7.97 -6.32 -0.23
CA LYS A 298 -7.04 -7.15 0.59
C LYS A 298 -5.58 -7.13 0.10
N LEU A 299 -5.35 -6.68 -1.12
CA LEU A 299 -4.05 -6.52 -1.77
C LEU A 299 -3.85 -5.05 -2.16
N GLU A 300 -2.69 -4.48 -1.84
CA GLU A 300 -2.36 -3.10 -2.21
C GLU A 300 -2.02 -3.02 -3.72
N ALA A 301 -1.88 -1.81 -4.27
CA ALA A 301 -1.56 -1.62 -5.69
C ALA A 301 -0.27 -2.36 -6.11
N PRO A 302 -0.14 -2.80 -7.38
CA PRO A 302 1.09 -3.38 -7.89
C PRO A 302 2.31 -2.51 -7.58
N ALA A 303 3.42 -3.13 -7.20
CA ALA A 303 4.65 -2.39 -6.92
C ALA A 303 5.14 -1.64 -8.16
N VAL A 304 5.55 -0.39 -7.97
CA VAL A 304 6.13 0.44 -9.03
C VAL A 304 7.39 1.14 -8.52
N SER A 305 8.53 0.83 -9.14
CA SER A 305 9.87 1.21 -8.64
C SER A 305 10.24 2.69 -8.85
N ASP A 306 9.69 3.35 -9.86
CA ASP A 306 9.99 4.74 -10.24
C ASP A 306 9.16 5.79 -9.46
N SER A 307 8.43 5.35 -8.43
CA SER A 307 7.52 6.19 -7.65
C SER A 307 6.49 6.94 -8.50
N SER A 308 6.16 6.44 -9.69
CA SER A 308 5.14 7.06 -10.54
C SER A 308 3.77 7.06 -9.85
N ILE A 309 3.50 6.02 -9.04
CA ILE A 309 2.29 5.90 -8.23
C ILE A 309 2.63 6.26 -6.78
N PRO A 310 1.96 7.25 -6.18
CA PRO A 310 2.28 7.69 -4.83
C PRO A 310 1.94 6.61 -3.80
N PHE A 311 2.85 6.37 -2.86
CA PHE A 311 2.67 5.45 -1.75
C PHE A 311 3.46 5.94 -0.53
N ILE A 312 2.85 5.92 0.67
CA ILE A 312 3.58 6.22 1.90
C ILE A 312 4.29 4.96 2.36
N ALA A 313 5.58 4.87 2.02
CA ALA A 313 6.45 3.78 2.45
C ALA A 313 6.52 3.71 4.00
N ARG A 314 6.08 2.59 4.56
CA ARG A 314 6.14 2.29 5.99
C ARG A 314 6.56 0.84 6.20
N PRO A 315 7.51 0.56 7.11
CA PRO A 315 7.93 -0.81 7.37
C PRO A 315 6.90 -1.53 8.26
N GLU A 316 7.05 -2.84 8.44
CA GLU A 316 6.16 -3.59 9.33
C GLU A 316 6.20 -3.12 10.79
N TRP A 317 5.11 -3.35 11.52
CA TRP A 317 4.92 -2.80 12.88
C TRP A 317 6.04 -3.18 13.86
N PHE A 318 6.63 -4.37 13.71
CA PHE A 318 7.69 -4.89 14.57
C PHE A 318 9.09 -4.36 14.22
N VAL A 319 9.27 -3.71 13.07
CA VAL A 319 10.52 -3.03 12.65
C VAL A 319 10.36 -1.51 12.57
N ARG A 320 9.12 -1.00 12.65
CA ARG A 320 8.78 0.42 12.56
C ARG A 320 9.55 1.32 13.52
N PHE A 321 9.83 0.84 14.72
CA PHE A 321 10.63 1.60 15.68
C PHE A 321 12.03 1.94 15.16
N LEU A 322 12.67 1.06 14.39
CA LEU A 322 14.01 1.31 13.81
C LEU A 322 13.96 2.40 12.74
N PHE A 323 12.92 2.39 11.90
CA PHE A 323 12.69 3.40 10.88
C PHE A 323 12.44 4.78 11.48
N GLU A 324 11.88 4.86 12.68
CA GLU A 324 11.55 6.15 13.30
C GLU A 324 12.70 6.69 14.11
N LEU A 325 13.40 5.79 14.76
CA LEU A 325 14.58 6.10 15.52
C LEU A 325 15.69 6.71 14.65
N ARG A 326 15.84 6.31 13.37
CA ARG A 326 16.76 6.98 12.41
C ARG A 326 16.37 8.42 12.08
N HIS A 327 15.09 8.78 12.13
CA HIS A 327 14.64 10.17 11.87
C HIS A 327 14.82 11.07 13.10
N MET A 328 14.94 10.48 14.29
CA MET A 328 15.13 11.21 15.55
C MET A 328 16.59 11.60 15.81
N VAL A 329 17.54 11.03 15.08
CA VAL A 329 18.98 11.22 15.32
C VAL A 329 19.68 11.85 14.11
N PRO A 330 20.78 12.61 14.33
CA PRO A 330 21.64 13.05 13.24
C PRO A 330 22.17 11.87 12.42
N LYS A 331 22.45 12.09 11.13
CA LYS A 331 22.90 11.03 10.19
C LYS A 331 24.16 10.31 10.67
N GLU A 332 25.04 11.01 11.38
CA GLU A 332 26.29 10.48 11.93
C GLU A 332 26.06 9.38 12.99
N LEU A 333 24.90 9.41 13.66
CA LEU A 333 24.51 8.44 14.70
C LEU A 333 23.57 7.36 14.19
N GLU A 334 23.18 7.38 12.91
CA GLU A 334 22.22 6.45 12.34
C GLU A 334 22.66 4.99 12.57
N VAL A 335 23.89 4.65 12.20
CA VAL A 335 24.44 3.28 12.36
C VAL A 335 24.47 2.84 13.83
N LEU A 336 24.85 3.75 14.73
CA LEU A 336 24.92 3.46 16.16
C LEU A 336 23.54 3.05 16.68
N VAL A 337 22.50 3.72 16.22
CA VAL A 337 21.17 3.60 16.80
C VAL A 337 20.33 2.55 16.08
N THR A 338 20.52 2.32 14.78
CA THR A 338 19.75 1.34 13.99
C THR A 338 20.39 -0.05 13.95
N ALA A 339 21.71 -0.17 14.12
CA ALA A 339 22.42 -1.46 14.06
C ALA A 339 23.09 -1.81 15.39
N VAL A 340 23.89 -0.90 15.95
CA VAL A 340 24.70 -1.21 17.15
C VAL A 340 23.82 -1.35 18.40
N LEU A 341 22.92 -0.42 18.66
CA LEU A 341 22.07 -0.45 19.86
C LEU A 341 21.17 -1.71 19.91
N PRO A 342 20.40 -2.06 18.87
CA PRO A 342 19.65 -3.32 18.85
C PRO A 342 20.56 -4.55 18.98
N GLY A 343 21.73 -4.52 18.33
CA GLY A 343 22.73 -5.60 18.44
C GLY A 343 23.26 -5.77 19.86
N VAL A 344 23.51 -4.68 20.58
CA VAL A 344 23.93 -4.69 21.99
C VAL A 344 22.81 -5.21 22.89
N LEU A 345 21.56 -4.77 22.68
CA LEU A 345 20.42 -5.28 23.44
C LEU A 345 20.22 -6.79 23.23
N LEU A 346 20.36 -7.26 21.98
CA LEU A 346 20.31 -8.68 21.67
C LEU A 346 21.50 -9.44 22.30
N ALA A 347 22.70 -8.87 22.28
CA ALA A 347 23.87 -9.47 22.92
C ALA A 347 23.70 -9.57 24.44
N ILE A 348 23.11 -8.56 25.08
CA ILE A 348 22.74 -8.62 26.50
C ILE A 348 21.78 -9.77 26.74
N LEU A 349 20.74 -9.94 25.92
CA LEU A 349 19.81 -11.07 26.05
C LEU A 349 20.51 -12.43 25.86
N ILE A 350 21.37 -12.58 24.84
CA ILE A 350 22.13 -13.82 24.61
C ILE A 350 23.02 -14.17 25.83
N MET A 351 23.58 -13.15 26.49
CA MET A 351 24.52 -13.29 27.59
C MET A 351 23.88 -13.49 28.96
N VAL A 352 22.54 -13.54 29.06
CA VAL A 352 21.80 -13.76 30.31
C VAL A 352 22.37 -14.90 31.17
N PRO A 353 22.66 -16.11 30.63
CA PRO A 353 23.18 -17.22 31.44
C PRO A 353 24.56 -16.97 32.07
N PHE A 354 25.33 -16.01 31.54
CA PHE A 354 26.69 -15.73 32.00
C PHE A 354 26.72 -14.62 33.04
N TYR A 355 26.11 -13.46 32.76
CA TYR A 355 26.20 -12.34 33.69
C TYR A 355 25.39 -12.58 34.96
N GLU A 356 24.38 -13.47 34.94
CA GLU A 356 23.67 -13.88 36.15
C GLU A 356 24.60 -14.57 37.16
N LYS A 357 25.62 -15.30 36.71
CA LYS A 357 26.65 -15.89 37.59
C LYS A 357 27.55 -14.83 38.22
N PHE A 358 27.69 -13.68 37.58
CA PHE A 358 28.54 -12.59 38.04
C PHE A 358 27.82 -11.64 39.02
N PHE A 359 26.59 -11.23 38.69
CA PHE A 359 25.80 -10.30 39.51
C PHE A 359 24.92 -10.98 40.57
N GLY A 360 24.87 -12.32 40.56
CA GLY A 360 23.99 -13.12 41.40
C GLY A 360 22.61 -13.34 40.75
N GLU A 361 22.03 -14.51 41.04
CA GLU A 361 20.84 -15.04 40.37
C GLU A 361 19.63 -14.09 40.36
N LYS A 362 19.32 -13.49 41.51
CA LYS A 362 18.16 -12.61 41.64
C LYS A 362 18.35 -11.30 40.87
N TRP A 363 19.55 -10.73 40.89
CA TRP A 363 19.85 -9.47 40.23
C TRP A 363 20.03 -9.63 38.73
N GLY A 364 20.69 -10.71 38.29
CA GLY A 364 20.83 -11.04 36.88
C GLY A 364 19.48 -11.25 36.19
N GLN A 365 18.57 -12.02 36.81
CA GLN A 365 17.23 -12.20 36.28
C GLN A 365 16.43 -10.89 36.24
N ARG A 366 16.50 -10.06 37.29
CA ARG A 366 15.82 -8.75 37.32
C ARG A 366 16.34 -7.82 36.23
N LEU A 367 17.66 -7.81 35.98
CA LEU A 367 18.25 -7.06 34.88
C LEU A 367 17.75 -7.57 33.52
N ALA A 368 17.71 -8.89 33.31
CA ALA A 368 17.18 -9.47 32.08
C ALA A 368 15.72 -9.04 31.82
N ILE A 369 14.87 -9.11 32.84
CA ILE A 369 13.47 -8.67 32.77
C ILE A 369 13.40 -7.17 32.48
N ALA A 370 14.18 -6.35 33.18
CA ALA A 370 14.20 -4.91 32.99
C ALA A 370 14.64 -4.51 31.58
N VAL A 371 15.67 -5.15 31.02
CA VAL A 371 16.13 -4.94 29.65
C VAL A 371 15.06 -5.37 28.65
N TYR A 372 14.45 -6.54 28.85
CA TYR A 372 13.42 -7.05 27.95
C TYR A 372 12.16 -6.19 27.93
N VAL A 373 11.59 -5.90 29.12
CA VAL A 373 10.38 -5.09 29.26
C VAL A 373 10.65 -3.63 28.87
N GLY A 374 11.78 -3.07 29.32
CA GLY A 374 12.20 -1.73 28.94
C GLY A 374 12.38 -1.58 27.43
N GLY A 375 13.01 -2.56 26.78
CA GLY A 375 13.12 -2.65 25.33
C GLY A 375 11.76 -2.66 24.64
N LEU A 376 10.83 -3.51 25.08
CA LEU A 376 9.47 -3.56 24.53
C LEU A 376 8.69 -2.26 24.72
N VAL A 377 8.82 -1.60 25.87
CA VAL A 377 8.19 -0.30 26.14
C VAL A 377 8.75 0.78 25.23
N ILE A 378 10.07 0.83 25.03
CA ILE A 378 10.73 1.77 24.12
C ILE A 378 10.28 1.52 22.67
N ILE A 379 10.34 0.27 22.20
CA ILE A 379 9.89 -0.13 20.87
C ILE A 379 8.43 0.29 20.66
N SER A 380 7.55 -0.03 21.60
CA SER A 380 6.12 0.29 21.52
C SER A 380 5.88 1.80 21.55
N GLY A 381 6.61 2.55 22.38
CA GLY A 381 6.51 4.00 22.48
C GLY A 381 6.93 4.72 21.22
N ILE A 382 8.06 4.32 20.62
CA ILE A 382 8.56 4.88 19.35
C ILE A 382 7.61 4.51 18.21
N SER A 383 7.18 3.25 18.11
CA SER A 383 6.20 2.82 17.10
C SER A 383 4.87 3.57 17.24
N TRP A 384 4.40 3.83 18.47
CA TRP A 384 3.19 4.63 18.70
C TRP A 384 3.39 6.10 18.31
N TYR A 385 4.51 6.71 18.69
CA TYR A 385 4.85 8.09 18.30
C TYR A 385 4.83 8.24 16.78
N SER A 386 5.46 7.31 16.07
CA SER A 386 5.46 7.24 14.61
C SER A 386 4.05 7.18 14.01
N VAL A 387 3.21 6.26 14.50
CA VAL A 387 1.82 6.13 14.03
C VAL A 387 1.06 7.43 14.27
N LYS A 388 1.28 8.07 15.42
CA LYS A 388 0.63 9.33 15.76
C LYS A 388 1.08 10.46 14.83
N THR A 389 2.39 10.60 14.61
CA THR A 389 2.96 11.61 13.71
C THR A 389 2.44 11.46 12.30
N GLU A 390 2.46 10.24 11.75
CA GLU A 390 1.91 9.92 10.43
C GLU A 390 0.42 10.30 10.33
N ARG A 391 -0.41 9.88 11.30
CA ARG A 391 -1.85 10.17 11.31
C ARG A 391 -2.20 11.64 11.54
N SER A 392 -1.28 12.41 12.11
CA SER A 392 -1.46 13.85 12.34
C SER A 392 -1.05 14.72 11.15
N ALA A 393 -0.47 14.12 10.10
CA ALA A 393 -0.13 14.86 8.89
C ALA A 393 -1.41 15.37 8.20
N PRO A 394 -1.45 16.64 7.73
CA PRO A 394 -2.65 17.26 7.20
C PRO A 394 -3.19 16.57 5.94
N ASP A 395 -2.31 15.89 5.20
CA ASP A 395 -2.58 15.17 3.96
C ASP A 395 -2.73 13.65 4.16
N TYR A 396 -2.66 13.14 5.40
CA TYR A 396 -2.70 11.71 5.69
C TYR A 396 -3.97 11.03 5.17
N ALA A 397 -5.14 11.64 5.41
CA ALA A 397 -6.42 11.08 4.98
C ALA A 397 -6.48 10.94 3.46
N LEU A 398 -6.15 12.01 2.73
CA LEU A 398 -6.13 12.01 1.27
C LEU A 398 -5.14 11.00 0.71
N LYS A 399 -3.88 10.99 1.21
CA LYS A 399 -2.87 10.01 0.76
C LYS A 399 -3.29 8.58 1.03
N ARG A 400 -3.91 8.31 2.19
CA ARG A 400 -4.43 6.97 2.47
C ARG A 400 -5.58 6.61 1.54
N SER A 401 -6.46 7.56 1.22
CA SER A 401 -7.52 7.34 0.22
C SER A 401 -6.96 7.10 -1.17
N GLN A 402 -5.88 7.78 -1.58
CA GLN A 402 -5.19 7.53 -2.85
C GLN A 402 -4.60 6.11 -2.91
N GLU A 403 -3.90 5.65 -1.87
CA GLU A 403 -3.35 4.27 -1.80
C GLU A 403 -4.45 3.22 -2.05
N ILE A 404 -5.56 3.36 -1.33
CA ILE A 404 -6.73 2.49 -1.43
C ILE A 404 -7.34 2.55 -2.84
N ALA A 405 -7.47 3.77 -3.37
CA ALA A 405 -8.05 4.02 -4.68
C ALA A 405 -7.23 3.36 -5.81
N TYR A 406 -5.90 3.46 -5.78
CA TYR A 406 -5.03 2.78 -6.73
C TYR A 406 -5.06 1.25 -6.59
N ALA A 407 -5.05 0.74 -5.36
CA ALA A 407 -5.11 -0.70 -5.09
C ALA A 407 -6.37 -1.33 -5.70
N ALA A 408 -7.50 -0.67 -5.48
CA ALA A 408 -8.78 -1.18 -5.90
C ALA A 408 -9.03 -0.95 -7.40
N ARG A 409 -8.52 0.16 -7.97
CA ARG A 409 -8.51 0.37 -9.43
C ARG A 409 -7.70 -0.72 -10.15
N ALA A 410 -6.53 -1.08 -9.64
CA ALA A 410 -5.72 -2.17 -10.20
C ALA A 410 -6.44 -3.52 -10.10
N SER A 411 -7.06 -3.80 -8.94
CA SER A 411 -7.86 -5.01 -8.71
C SER A 411 -9.02 -5.11 -9.70
N TRP A 412 -9.76 -4.02 -9.91
CA TRP A 412 -10.87 -3.96 -10.86
C TRP A 412 -10.38 -4.16 -12.31
N LEU A 413 -9.34 -3.45 -12.73
CA LEU A 413 -8.78 -3.60 -14.08
C LEU A 413 -8.32 -5.04 -14.35
N ALA A 414 -7.70 -5.68 -13.36
CA ALA A 414 -7.26 -7.07 -13.43
C ALA A 414 -8.44 -8.06 -13.49
N LYS A 415 -9.52 -7.81 -12.74
CA LYS A 415 -10.73 -8.64 -12.77
C LYS A 415 -11.41 -8.61 -14.14
N GLU A 416 -11.53 -7.41 -14.72
CA GLU A 416 -12.22 -7.22 -15.99
C GLU A 416 -11.41 -7.71 -17.20
N ASN A 417 -10.07 -7.60 -17.17
CA ASN A 417 -9.24 -7.79 -18.37
C ASN A 417 -8.09 -8.79 -18.20
N GLY A 418 -7.92 -9.34 -17.00
CA GLY A 418 -6.72 -10.06 -16.62
C GLY A 418 -5.52 -9.13 -16.42
N VAL A 419 -4.40 -9.72 -15.98
CA VAL A 419 -3.12 -9.01 -15.87
C VAL A 419 -2.41 -9.04 -17.24
N PRO A 420 -1.99 -7.89 -17.79
CA PRO A 420 -1.31 -7.84 -19.08
C PRO A 420 0.05 -8.57 -19.06
N PRO A 421 0.54 -9.05 -20.22
CA PRO A 421 1.85 -9.72 -20.33
C PRO A 421 3.03 -8.85 -19.89
N GLU A 422 2.91 -7.52 -20.02
CA GLU A 422 3.90 -6.54 -19.56
C GLU A 422 4.02 -6.51 -18.03
N GLY A 423 3.05 -7.09 -17.33
CA GLY A 423 3.00 -7.22 -15.89
C GLY A 423 1.97 -6.32 -15.21
N PRO A 424 1.74 -6.52 -13.90
CA PRO A 424 0.66 -5.88 -13.14
C PRO A 424 0.82 -4.36 -13.00
N ALA A 425 2.05 -3.83 -13.01
CA ALA A 425 2.28 -2.38 -12.98
C ALA A 425 1.69 -1.66 -14.19
N SER A 426 1.57 -2.34 -15.34
CA SER A 426 0.98 -1.78 -16.56
C SER A 426 -0.51 -1.47 -16.42
N LEU A 427 -1.23 -2.16 -15.52
CA LEU A 427 -2.64 -1.92 -15.23
C LEU A 427 -2.88 -0.44 -14.90
N LEU A 428 -2.08 0.10 -13.98
CA LEU A 428 -2.22 1.49 -13.55
C LEU A 428 -1.45 2.43 -14.48
N ARG A 429 -0.25 2.06 -14.96
CA ARG A 429 0.56 2.91 -15.85
C ARG A 429 -0.14 3.25 -17.16
N ASN A 430 -0.94 2.34 -17.70
CA ASN A 430 -1.65 2.54 -18.97
C ASN A 430 -3.10 3.01 -18.76
N ASP A 431 -3.52 3.28 -17.53
CA ASP A 431 -4.88 3.70 -17.21
C ASP A 431 -4.96 5.24 -17.09
N PRO A 432 -5.72 5.93 -17.96
CA PRO A 432 -5.88 7.38 -17.90
C PRO A 432 -6.40 7.86 -16.54
N LYS A 433 -7.35 7.14 -15.90
CA LYS A 433 -7.90 7.52 -14.58
C LYS A 433 -6.81 7.54 -13.50
N SER A 434 -5.85 6.62 -13.58
CA SER A 434 -4.78 6.48 -12.60
C SER A 434 -3.64 7.47 -12.84
N MET A 435 -3.15 7.57 -14.08
CA MET A 435 -1.96 8.35 -14.42
C MET A 435 -2.26 9.79 -14.83
N GLY A 436 -3.41 10.07 -15.45
CA GLY A 436 -3.79 11.41 -15.90
C GLY A 436 -3.68 12.48 -14.80
N PRO A 437 -4.27 12.28 -13.60
CA PRO A 437 -4.11 13.20 -12.47
C PRO A 437 -2.65 13.46 -12.08
N LEU A 438 -1.81 12.42 -12.11
CA LEU A 438 -0.42 12.48 -11.69
C LEU A 438 0.45 13.21 -12.72
N ILE A 439 0.19 12.96 -14.00
CA ILE A 439 0.83 13.66 -15.12
C ILE A 439 0.42 15.13 -15.09
N PHE A 440 -0.87 15.42 -14.89
CA PHE A 440 -1.37 16.78 -14.74
C PHE A 440 -0.69 17.49 -13.57
N ALA A 441 -0.66 16.90 -12.37
CA ALA A 441 -0.01 17.51 -11.21
C ALA A 441 1.47 17.84 -11.45
N ARG A 442 2.19 16.94 -12.13
CA ARG A 442 3.62 17.08 -12.40
C ARG A 442 3.93 18.15 -13.45
N HIS A 443 3.11 18.26 -14.48
CA HIS A 443 3.42 19.07 -15.67
C HIS A 443 2.56 20.33 -15.79
N CYS A 444 1.29 20.27 -15.39
CA CYS A 444 0.27 21.31 -15.59
C CYS A 444 -0.15 22.00 -14.28
N GLY A 445 -0.16 21.26 -13.16
CA GLY A 445 -0.66 21.67 -11.85
C GLY A 445 0.12 22.79 -11.16
N VAL A 446 1.23 23.24 -11.74
CA VAL A 446 1.95 24.44 -11.29
C VAL A 446 1.19 25.72 -11.66
N CYS A 447 0.45 25.68 -12.77
CA CYS A 447 -0.27 26.85 -13.31
C CYS A 447 -1.78 26.65 -13.30
N HIS A 448 -2.23 25.47 -13.74
CA HIS A 448 -3.64 25.11 -13.85
C HIS A 448 -4.13 24.43 -12.58
N THR A 449 -5.44 24.55 -12.33
CA THR A 449 -6.12 23.75 -11.31
C THR A 449 -7.07 22.76 -11.96
N TRP A 450 -7.50 21.80 -11.16
CA TRP A 450 -8.64 20.94 -11.41
C TRP A 450 -9.55 21.06 -10.20
N ASN A 451 -10.71 21.71 -10.33
CA ASN A 451 -11.62 22.02 -9.21
C ASN A 451 -10.89 22.60 -7.98
N GLY A 452 -9.92 23.50 -8.21
CA GLY A 452 -9.13 24.16 -7.18
C GLY A 452 -8.01 23.32 -6.51
N HIS A 453 -7.71 22.13 -7.03
CA HIS A 453 -6.59 21.27 -6.61
C HIS A 453 -5.65 20.93 -7.79
N ASP A 454 -4.56 20.20 -7.54
CA ASP A 454 -3.50 19.89 -8.53
C ASP A 454 -3.83 18.71 -9.47
N GLY A 455 -5.10 18.33 -9.61
CA GLY A 455 -5.52 17.08 -10.26
C GLY A 455 -5.58 15.85 -9.34
N THR A 456 -4.75 15.76 -8.29
CA THR A 456 -4.71 14.58 -7.38
C THR A 456 -5.55 14.73 -6.11
N GLY A 457 -6.25 15.86 -5.97
CA GLY A 457 -6.96 16.28 -4.76
C GLY A 457 -6.09 17.09 -3.79
N LEU A 458 -4.79 17.24 -4.05
CA LEU A 458 -3.90 18.04 -3.21
C LEU A 458 -3.98 19.52 -3.58
N ASN A 459 -3.96 20.39 -2.56
CA ASN A 459 -3.84 21.81 -2.80
C ASN A 459 -2.47 22.13 -3.40
N ILE A 460 -2.44 23.00 -4.41
CA ILE A 460 -1.20 23.58 -4.92
C ILE A 460 -0.65 24.50 -3.82
N MET A 461 0.60 24.28 -3.40
CA MET A 461 1.22 25.04 -2.31
C MET A 461 2.42 25.84 -2.86
N GLU A 462 2.55 27.09 -2.44
CA GLU A 462 3.72 27.92 -2.72
C GLU A 462 4.39 28.37 -1.41
N MET A 463 5.68 28.69 -1.50
CA MET A 463 6.42 29.27 -0.38
C MET A 463 6.28 30.78 -0.41
N LYS A 464 5.64 31.34 0.63
CA LYS A 464 5.53 32.79 0.82
C LYS A 464 5.99 33.14 2.22
N ASP A 465 6.96 34.05 2.33
CA ASP A 465 7.56 34.48 3.61
C ASP A 465 8.03 33.32 4.50
N GLY A 466 8.62 32.29 3.88
CA GLY A 466 9.11 31.09 4.57
C GLY A 466 8.02 30.13 5.06
N LYS A 467 6.75 30.38 4.73
CA LYS A 467 5.60 29.51 5.06
C LYS A 467 5.01 28.90 3.79
N LYS A 468 4.59 27.64 3.86
CA LYS A 468 3.78 27.02 2.81
C LYS A 468 2.35 27.58 2.89
N VAL A 469 1.91 28.24 1.84
CA VAL A 469 0.55 28.77 1.68
C VAL A 469 -0.10 28.17 0.44
N LYS A 470 -1.44 28.14 0.37
CA LYS A 470 -2.14 27.71 -0.83
C LYS A 470 -1.82 28.69 -1.97
N ALA A 471 -1.34 28.16 -3.09
CA ALA A 471 -0.99 28.94 -4.25
C ALA A 471 -2.25 29.52 -4.92
N THR A 472 -2.10 30.73 -5.45
CA THR A 472 -3.11 31.33 -6.29
C THR A 472 -2.94 30.81 -7.73
N PRO A 473 -3.97 30.24 -8.36
CA PRO A 473 -3.86 29.71 -9.72
C PRO A 473 -3.50 30.82 -10.70
N ARG A 474 -2.53 30.53 -11.57
CA ARG A 474 -2.00 31.46 -12.59
C ARG A 474 -2.60 31.23 -13.97
N ALA A 475 -3.39 30.17 -14.14
CA ALA A 475 -4.06 29.80 -15.37
C ALA A 475 -5.43 29.21 -15.07
N SER A 476 -6.12 28.71 -16.11
CA SER A 476 -7.46 28.15 -16.02
C SER A 476 -7.57 26.96 -15.07
N ASP A 477 -8.75 26.83 -14.46
CA ASP A 477 -9.24 25.56 -13.95
C ASP A 477 -9.77 24.73 -15.14
N LEU A 478 -9.15 23.57 -15.34
CA LEU A 478 -9.41 22.71 -16.49
C LEU A 478 -10.44 21.61 -16.19
N ALA A 479 -11.01 21.58 -14.99
CA ALA A 479 -12.09 20.64 -14.68
C ALA A 479 -13.33 20.93 -15.55
N GLY A 480 -13.76 19.91 -16.30
CA GLY A 480 -14.87 20.04 -17.25
C GLY A 480 -14.55 20.86 -18.49
N PHE A 481 -13.27 21.11 -18.79
CA PHE A 481 -12.85 21.86 -19.99
C PHE A 481 -13.55 21.34 -21.26
N ALA A 482 -14.04 22.28 -22.08
CA ALA A 482 -14.79 22.04 -23.30
C ALA A 482 -16.17 21.35 -23.14
N SER A 483 -16.70 21.22 -21.91
CA SER A 483 -18.11 20.87 -21.70
C SER A 483 -19.05 22.03 -22.04
N LYS A 484 -20.33 21.72 -22.27
CA LYS A 484 -21.38 22.73 -22.49
C LYS A 484 -21.40 23.76 -21.35
N GLU A 485 -21.32 23.29 -20.11
CA GLU A 485 -21.37 24.11 -18.90
C GLU A 485 -20.14 24.99 -18.80
N TRP A 486 -18.95 24.44 -19.03
CA TRP A 486 -17.71 25.22 -18.99
C TRP A 486 -17.71 26.34 -20.02
N ILE A 487 -18.16 26.06 -21.25
CA ILE A 487 -18.24 27.05 -22.34
C ILE A 487 -19.33 28.09 -22.03
N ALA A 488 -20.49 27.68 -21.53
CA ALA A 488 -21.57 28.60 -21.19
C ALA A 488 -21.19 29.56 -20.05
N GLU A 489 -20.51 29.06 -19.03
CA GLU A 489 -19.96 29.90 -17.96
C GLU A 489 -18.91 30.87 -18.51
N PHE A 490 -18.01 30.41 -19.40
CA PHE A 490 -16.99 31.27 -20.03
C PHE A 490 -17.61 32.39 -20.87
N LEU A 491 -18.62 32.09 -21.68
CA LEU A 491 -19.29 33.09 -22.51
C LEU A 491 -20.10 34.10 -21.68
N THR A 492 -20.49 33.72 -20.45
CA THR A 492 -21.26 34.60 -19.57
C THR A 492 -20.36 35.51 -18.74
N ASP A 493 -19.24 35.00 -18.23
CA ASP A 493 -18.25 35.77 -17.47
C ASP A 493 -16.83 35.30 -17.82
N PRO A 494 -16.26 35.78 -18.94
CA PRO A 494 -14.93 35.39 -19.38
C PRO A 494 -13.83 35.91 -18.45
N THR A 495 -14.14 36.89 -17.59
CA THR A 495 -13.19 37.50 -16.64
C THR A 495 -13.05 36.70 -15.34
N ALA A 496 -13.93 35.71 -15.11
CA ALA A 496 -13.91 34.91 -13.91
C ALA A 496 -12.53 34.26 -13.71
N PRO A 497 -11.98 34.25 -12.47
CA PRO A 497 -10.67 33.65 -12.18
C PRO A 497 -10.55 32.16 -12.57
N LYS A 498 -11.67 31.47 -12.80
CA LYS A 498 -11.71 30.08 -13.30
C LYS A 498 -11.09 29.95 -14.70
N PHE A 499 -11.21 30.93 -15.58
CA PHE A 499 -10.84 30.78 -17.00
C PHE A 499 -9.44 31.29 -17.33
N PHE A 500 -8.97 32.30 -16.60
CA PHE A 500 -7.65 32.89 -16.82
C PHE A 500 -6.84 33.02 -15.52
N GLY A 501 -7.23 32.35 -14.44
CA GLY A 501 -6.54 32.46 -13.15
C GLY A 501 -6.46 33.92 -12.68
N HIS A 502 -5.37 34.26 -12.01
CA HIS A 502 -5.07 35.65 -11.61
C HIS A 502 -4.04 36.29 -12.55
N LEU A 503 -4.26 36.14 -13.87
CA LEU A 503 -3.33 36.63 -14.90
C LEU A 503 -3.14 38.15 -14.92
N GLY A 504 -4.04 38.95 -14.36
CA GLY A 504 -3.89 40.42 -14.29
C GLY A 504 -2.60 40.90 -13.59
N SER A 505 -1.96 40.03 -12.80
CA SER A 505 -0.65 40.31 -12.18
C SER A 505 0.55 39.92 -13.07
N SER A 506 0.30 39.34 -14.24
CA SER A 506 1.31 38.86 -15.20
C SER A 506 1.39 39.78 -16.41
N LYS A 507 2.57 39.86 -17.05
CA LYS A 507 2.80 40.71 -18.22
C LYS A 507 1.86 40.31 -19.36
N GLY A 508 0.98 41.23 -19.79
CA GLY A 508 0.00 41.01 -20.85
C GLY A 508 -1.33 40.39 -20.40
N GLY A 509 -1.47 39.98 -19.13
CA GLY A 509 -2.71 39.35 -18.65
C GLY A 509 -3.89 40.30 -18.51
N ASP A 510 -3.64 41.60 -18.26
CA ASP A 510 -4.68 42.63 -18.23
C ASP A 510 -5.37 42.79 -19.60
N ALA A 511 -4.62 42.67 -20.70
CA ALA A 511 -5.14 42.72 -22.06
C ALA A 511 -5.96 41.47 -22.45
N ILE A 512 -5.78 40.35 -21.73
CA ILE A 512 -6.58 39.14 -21.92
C ILE A 512 -7.91 39.27 -21.14
N LEU A 513 -7.85 39.78 -19.90
CA LEU A 513 -9.03 39.95 -19.06
C LEU A 513 -9.96 41.07 -19.54
N HIS A 514 -9.41 42.13 -20.15
CA HIS A 514 -10.18 43.27 -20.66
C HIS A 514 -10.05 43.39 -22.19
N GLY A 515 -10.06 42.24 -22.88
CA GLY A 515 -9.98 42.17 -24.34
C GLY A 515 -11.35 41.95 -25.01
N ASP A 516 -11.32 41.72 -26.33
CA ASP A 516 -12.50 41.63 -27.20
C ASP A 516 -13.60 40.66 -26.69
N MET A 517 -13.23 39.54 -26.04
CA MET A 517 -14.20 38.60 -25.49
C MET A 517 -14.94 39.13 -24.26
N SER A 518 -14.29 39.96 -23.43
CA SER A 518 -14.96 40.62 -22.30
C SER A 518 -15.93 41.68 -22.80
N ASP A 519 -15.48 42.51 -23.74
CA ASP A 519 -16.33 43.54 -24.36
C ASP A 519 -17.55 42.91 -25.07
N TRP A 520 -17.35 41.76 -25.72
CA TRP A 520 -18.43 40.97 -26.33
C TRP A 520 -19.44 40.47 -25.29
N ALA A 521 -18.97 39.89 -24.17
CA ALA A 521 -19.85 39.39 -23.13
C ALA A 521 -20.69 40.52 -22.51
N ASP A 522 -20.07 41.66 -22.22
CA ASP A 522 -20.73 42.86 -21.68
C ASP A 522 -21.78 43.42 -22.66
N SER A 523 -21.47 43.41 -23.96
CA SER A 523 -22.32 44.00 -24.99
C SER A 523 -23.51 43.12 -25.39
N TYR A 524 -23.36 41.79 -25.36
CA TYR A 524 -24.33 40.88 -25.99
C TYR A 524 -25.00 39.88 -25.05
N VAL A 525 -24.42 39.56 -23.88
CA VAL A 525 -24.94 38.53 -22.97
C VAL A 525 -25.69 39.10 -21.76
N GLY A 526 -25.30 40.28 -21.29
CA GLY A 526 -25.88 40.93 -20.10
C GLY A 526 -27.40 41.18 -20.16
N PRO A 527 -27.99 41.74 -19.08
CA PRO A 527 -29.44 42.00 -19.04
C PRO A 527 -29.98 42.81 -20.23
N GLU A 528 -29.18 43.76 -20.71
CA GLU A 528 -29.46 44.61 -21.88
C GLU A 528 -28.96 44.01 -23.20
N GLY A 529 -28.21 42.91 -23.16
CA GLY A 529 -27.68 42.21 -24.32
C GLY A 529 -28.78 41.53 -25.16
N VAL A 530 -28.49 41.27 -26.43
CA VAL A 530 -29.46 40.68 -27.37
C VAL A 530 -29.58 39.15 -27.24
N LEU A 531 -28.58 38.46 -26.70
CA LEU A 531 -28.56 37.00 -26.55
C LEU A 531 -29.40 36.56 -25.34
N SER A 532 -30.23 35.54 -25.53
CA SER A 532 -30.94 34.86 -24.44
C SER A 532 -30.06 33.79 -23.80
N LYS A 533 -30.46 33.32 -22.61
CA LYS A 533 -29.78 32.20 -21.95
C LYS A 533 -29.76 30.94 -22.84
N GLU A 534 -30.86 30.69 -23.54
CA GLU A 534 -30.99 29.57 -24.46
C GLU A 534 -30.10 29.72 -25.71
N ASP A 535 -29.80 30.95 -26.14
CA ASP A 535 -28.84 31.21 -27.22
C ASP A 535 -27.42 30.84 -26.79
N ILE A 536 -27.01 31.26 -25.58
CA ILE A 536 -25.72 30.88 -24.98
C ILE A 536 -25.61 29.38 -24.79
N GLU A 537 -26.65 28.74 -24.25
CA GLU A 537 -26.66 27.29 -24.10
C GLU A 537 -26.58 26.55 -25.44
N ALA A 538 -27.24 27.06 -26.49
CA ALA A 538 -27.24 26.43 -27.80
C ALA A 538 -25.89 26.57 -28.53
N VAL A 539 -25.27 27.75 -28.51
CA VAL A 539 -23.93 27.94 -29.10
C VAL A 539 -22.86 27.20 -28.29
N SER A 540 -22.97 27.16 -26.96
CA SER A 540 -22.07 26.39 -26.11
C SER A 540 -22.16 24.90 -26.40
N ALA A 541 -23.38 24.38 -26.59
CA ALA A 541 -23.60 22.99 -26.96
C ALA A 541 -23.03 22.67 -28.36
N LEU A 542 -23.18 23.60 -29.32
CA LEU A 542 -22.60 23.48 -30.66
C LEU A 542 -21.07 23.39 -30.61
N ILE A 543 -20.40 24.24 -29.82
CA ILE A 543 -18.94 24.21 -29.66
C ILE A 543 -18.52 22.94 -28.90
N ALA A 544 -19.18 22.60 -27.80
CA ALA A 544 -18.87 21.41 -26.99
C ALA A 544 -18.98 20.09 -27.80
N ARG A 545 -19.81 20.07 -28.85
CA ARG A 545 -19.91 18.94 -29.79
C ARG A 545 -18.58 18.62 -30.46
N GLU A 546 -17.75 19.63 -30.75
CA GLU A 546 -16.45 19.47 -31.40
C GLU A 546 -15.46 18.68 -30.54
N ALA A 547 -15.59 18.75 -29.21
CA ALA A 547 -14.77 18.00 -28.26
C ALA A 547 -15.03 16.48 -28.32
N LYS A 548 -16.20 16.08 -28.83
CA LYS A 548 -16.66 14.70 -28.91
C LYS A 548 -16.51 13.97 -27.57
N HIS A 549 -16.90 14.64 -26.47
CA HIS A 549 -16.90 14.01 -25.16
C HIS A 549 -17.75 12.76 -25.16
N ARG A 550 -17.31 11.73 -24.44
CA ARG A 550 -18.00 10.44 -24.34
C ARG A 550 -19.47 10.57 -23.92
N ASN A 551 -19.76 11.50 -23.02
CA ASN A 551 -21.11 11.74 -22.48
C ASN A 551 -21.87 12.83 -23.25
N ALA A 552 -21.40 13.23 -24.44
CA ALA A 552 -22.08 14.22 -25.25
C ALA A 552 -23.39 13.63 -25.80
N GLU A 553 -24.52 14.21 -25.40
CA GLU A 553 -25.81 13.86 -25.97
C GLU A 553 -25.96 14.41 -27.40
N PRO A 554 -26.66 13.69 -28.31
CA PRO A 554 -26.99 14.24 -29.61
C PRO A 554 -27.81 15.52 -29.46
N LEU A 555 -27.36 16.59 -30.11
CA LEU A 555 -28.08 17.85 -30.10
C LEU A 555 -29.38 17.73 -30.90
N SER A 556 -30.48 18.23 -30.34
CA SER A 556 -31.73 18.33 -31.09
C SER A 556 -31.60 19.28 -32.27
N GLU A 557 -32.39 19.07 -33.32
CA GLU A 557 -32.37 19.91 -34.52
C GLU A 557 -32.63 21.40 -34.19
N ALA A 558 -33.47 21.68 -33.20
CA ALA A 558 -33.77 23.02 -32.73
C ALA A 558 -32.55 23.70 -32.06
N VAL A 559 -31.84 22.97 -31.20
CA VAL A 559 -30.61 23.46 -30.54
C VAL A 559 -29.51 23.68 -31.56
N MET A 560 -29.36 22.75 -32.51
CA MET A 560 -28.40 22.86 -33.61
C MET A 560 -28.64 24.11 -34.47
N LYS A 561 -29.87 24.31 -34.96
CA LYS A 561 -30.22 25.48 -35.77
C LYS A 561 -29.98 26.79 -35.01
N ARG A 562 -30.37 26.82 -33.73
CA ARG A 562 -30.19 27.97 -32.86
C ARG A 562 -28.71 28.28 -32.64
N GLY A 563 -27.90 27.28 -32.27
CA GLY A 563 -26.46 27.44 -32.10
C GLY A 563 -25.77 27.92 -33.37
N VAL A 564 -26.13 27.38 -34.54
CA VAL A 564 -25.59 27.82 -35.83
C VAL A 564 -25.97 29.28 -36.10
N SER A 565 -27.22 29.69 -35.87
CA SER A 565 -27.64 31.08 -36.08
C SER A 565 -26.89 32.09 -35.21
N VAL A 566 -26.56 31.72 -33.96
CA VAL A 566 -25.75 32.55 -33.06
C VAL A 566 -24.29 32.58 -33.52
N PHE A 567 -23.76 31.43 -33.98
CA PHE A 567 -22.37 31.31 -34.41
C PHE A 567 -22.09 32.04 -35.73
N SER A 568 -22.96 31.91 -36.74
CA SER A 568 -22.77 32.50 -38.07
C SER A 568 -23.45 33.88 -38.24
N GLY A 569 -24.34 34.25 -37.33
CA GLY A 569 -25.15 35.48 -37.43
C GLY A 569 -26.31 35.36 -38.43
N ILE A 570 -26.44 34.25 -39.14
CA ILE A 570 -27.47 34.02 -40.15
C ILE A 570 -28.77 33.61 -39.47
N ASP A 571 -29.88 34.27 -39.82
CA ASP A 571 -31.23 34.01 -39.28
C ASP A 571 -31.35 34.13 -37.74
N PHE A 572 -30.47 34.89 -37.09
CA PHE A 572 -30.51 35.12 -35.65
C PHE A 572 -31.80 35.84 -35.23
N LYS A 573 -32.44 35.34 -34.15
CA LYS A 573 -33.65 35.92 -33.57
C LYS A 573 -33.36 36.50 -32.19
N ASP A 574 -33.74 37.76 -31.99
CA ASP A 574 -33.60 38.41 -30.69
C ASP A 574 -34.58 37.85 -29.63
N LYS A 575 -34.51 38.36 -28.40
CA LYS A 575 -35.40 37.98 -27.28
C LYS A 575 -36.90 38.17 -27.59
N SER A 576 -37.26 38.97 -28.60
CA SER A 576 -38.64 39.19 -29.05
C SER A 576 -39.09 38.19 -30.13
N GLY A 577 -38.16 37.35 -30.62
CA GLY A 577 -38.40 36.35 -31.66
C GLY A 577 -38.32 36.90 -33.09
N LYS A 578 -37.86 38.15 -33.27
CA LYS A 578 -37.71 38.78 -34.58
C LYS A 578 -36.31 38.52 -35.12
N VAL A 579 -36.21 38.22 -36.42
CA VAL A 579 -34.91 38.13 -37.09
C VAL A 579 -34.27 39.52 -37.13
N VAL A 580 -33.06 39.63 -36.61
CA VAL A 580 -32.29 40.87 -36.56
C VAL A 580 -30.88 40.65 -37.08
N ASP A 581 -30.29 41.68 -37.67
CA ASP A 581 -28.87 41.67 -38.00
C ASP A 581 -28.08 41.69 -36.68
N PHE A 582 -27.31 40.63 -36.45
CA PHE A 582 -26.50 40.46 -35.25
C PHE A 582 -25.05 40.72 -35.61
N ASP A 583 -24.46 41.81 -35.15
CA ASP A 583 -23.06 42.15 -35.47
C ASP A 583 -22.05 41.47 -34.53
N GLY A 584 -22.50 40.62 -33.59
CA GLY A 584 -21.64 39.95 -32.59
C GLY A 584 -21.47 38.44 -32.82
N TYR A 585 -21.66 37.93 -34.03
CA TYR A 585 -21.58 36.48 -34.26
C TYR A 585 -20.16 35.93 -34.19
N CYS A 586 -20.04 34.69 -33.69
CA CYS A 586 -18.74 34.08 -33.38
C CYS A 586 -17.82 33.91 -34.61
N ALA A 587 -18.40 33.62 -35.78
CA ALA A 587 -17.65 33.37 -37.02
C ALA A 587 -16.91 34.61 -37.57
N GLN A 588 -17.14 35.81 -37.03
CA GLN A 588 -16.33 36.99 -37.35
C GLN A 588 -14.87 36.85 -36.88
N CYS A 589 -14.68 36.10 -35.79
CA CYS A 589 -13.37 35.96 -35.13
C CYS A 589 -12.89 34.52 -35.08
N HIS A 590 -13.79 33.55 -34.92
CA HIS A 590 -13.46 32.14 -34.73
C HIS A 590 -13.77 31.31 -35.97
N ALA A 591 -12.76 30.57 -36.43
CA ALA A 591 -12.97 29.49 -37.38
C ALA A 591 -13.68 28.30 -36.68
N MET A 592 -14.66 27.69 -37.34
CA MET A 592 -15.23 26.40 -36.95
C MET A 592 -15.91 25.77 -38.15
N LYS A 593 -15.74 24.47 -38.38
CA LYS A 593 -16.50 23.72 -39.39
C LYS A 593 -17.90 23.44 -38.87
N ALA A 594 -18.70 24.50 -38.73
CA ALA A 594 -20.05 24.48 -38.19
C ALA A 594 -21.06 23.89 -39.20
N GLY A 595 -20.84 22.66 -39.66
CA GLY A 595 -21.75 21.97 -40.59
C GLY A 595 -21.57 22.30 -42.08
N ASP A 596 -20.61 23.16 -42.45
CA ASP A 596 -20.17 23.37 -43.83
C ASP A 596 -18.66 23.02 -43.95
N PRO A 597 -18.26 22.06 -44.81
CA PRO A 597 -16.86 21.69 -45.00
C PRO A 597 -16.05 22.72 -45.82
N GLU A 598 -16.69 23.70 -46.46
CA GLU A 598 -16.05 24.69 -47.34
C GLU A 598 -15.89 26.09 -46.71
N GLU A 599 -16.51 26.35 -45.56
CA GLU A 599 -16.43 27.63 -44.86
C GLU A 599 -15.38 27.56 -43.73
N GLU A 600 -14.16 28.02 -44.04
CA GLU A 600 -13.16 28.33 -43.03
C GLU A 600 -13.34 29.81 -42.65
N GLY A 601 -13.94 30.06 -41.49
CA GLY A 601 -13.99 31.41 -40.91
C GLY A 601 -12.56 31.98 -40.84
N GLY A 602 -12.38 33.22 -41.29
CA GLY A 602 -11.10 33.91 -41.22
C GLY A 602 -11.10 34.88 -40.05
N GLY A 603 -10.28 34.65 -39.03
CA GLY A 603 -10.25 35.56 -37.88
C GLY A 603 -9.01 35.46 -36.99
N ALA A 604 -8.78 36.54 -36.23
CA ALA A 604 -7.61 36.79 -35.37
C ALA A 604 -7.67 36.10 -33.99
N ALA A 605 -8.55 35.09 -33.83
CA ALA A 605 -8.81 34.36 -32.59
C ALA A 605 -8.62 32.83 -32.79
N PRO A 606 -8.51 32.05 -31.69
CA PRO A 606 -8.25 30.61 -31.79
C PRO A 606 -9.32 29.85 -32.60
N ASP A 607 -8.88 28.88 -33.40
CA ASP A 607 -9.74 27.95 -34.14
C ASP A 607 -10.50 27.03 -33.18
N LEU A 608 -11.82 26.96 -33.36
CA LEU A 608 -12.74 26.13 -32.58
C LEU A 608 -13.06 24.80 -33.29
N ASN A 609 -12.50 24.54 -34.47
CA ASN A 609 -12.61 23.27 -35.16
C ASN A 609 -11.99 22.14 -34.30
N GLY A 610 -12.82 21.18 -33.90
CA GLY A 610 -12.39 20.14 -32.97
C GLY A 610 -12.03 20.64 -31.57
N TYR A 611 -12.50 21.82 -31.13
CA TYR A 611 -12.18 22.38 -29.81
C TYR A 611 -12.36 21.37 -28.68
N GLY A 612 -11.31 21.13 -27.88
CA GLY A 612 -11.34 20.15 -26.78
C GLY A 612 -11.29 18.66 -27.20
N SER A 613 -11.18 18.37 -28.50
CA SER A 613 -10.98 16.99 -28.99
C SER A 613 -9.58 16.47 -28.63
N ASP A 614 -9.37 15.15 -28.79
CA ASP A 614 -8.04 14.52 -28.60
C ASP A 614 -6.95 15.24 -29.39
N LYS A 615 -7.19 15.42 -30.70
CA LYS A 615 -6.25 16.08 -31.60
C LYS A 615 -6.00 17.53 -31.18
N TRP A 616 -7.06 18.27 -30.87
CA TRP A 616 -6.94 19.67 -30.47
C TRP A 616 -6.14 19.83 -29.19
N LEU A 617 -6.45 19.05 -28.14
CA LEU A 617 -5.72 19.09 -26.87
C LEU A 617 -4.26 18.66 -27.03
N SER A 618 -4.02 17.60 -27.81
CA SER A 618 -2.67 17.13 -28.11
C SER A 618 -1.86 18.20 -28.85
N ASP A 619 -2.40 18.77 -29.93
CA ASP A 619 -1.73 19.81 -30.71
C ASP A 619 -1.50 21.09 -29.88
N PHE A 620 -2.47 21.45 -29.04
CA PHE A 620 -2.37 22.61 -28.13
C PHE A 620 -1.28 22.44 -27.08
N ILE A 621 -1.21 21.29 -26.40
CA ILE A 621 -0.18 21.02 -25.39
C ILE A 621 1.22 20.97 -26.04
N ARG A 622 1.31 20.45 -27.27
CA ARG A 622 2.56 20.39 -28.04
C ARG A 622 3.02 21.77 -28.49
N ASN A 623 2.13 22.61 -29.00
CA ASN A 623 2.47 23.93 -29.53
C ASN A 623 1.34 24.97 -29.30
N PRO A 624 1.20 25.49 -28.07
CA PRO A 624 0.13 26.44 -27.75
C PRO A 624 0.31 27.82 -28.42
N GLY A 625 1.52 28.10 -28.95
CA GLY A 625 1.84 29.31 -29.71
C GLY A 625 1.65 29.17 -31.22
N ALA A 626 0.98 28.13 -31.72
CA ALA A 626 0.65 28.03 -33.13
C ALA A 626 -0.30 29.17 -33.58
N GLU A 627 -0.24 29.53 -34.86
CA GLU A 627 -1.03 30.65 -35.43
C GLU A 627 -2.54 30.47 -35.23
N HIS A 628 -3.04 29.24 -35.34
CA HIS A 628 -4.46 28.90 -35.14
C HIS A 628 -4.87 28.79 -33.66
N PHE A 629 -3.96 29.01 -32.71
CA PHE A 629 -4.24 29.11 -31.28
C PHE A 629 -4.03 30.55 -30.80
N TYR A 630 -3.02 30.80 -29.96
CA TYR A 630 -2.78 32.10 -29.34
C TYR A 630 -1.58 32.84 -29.93
N SER A 631 -0.83 32.24 -30.88
CA SER A 631 0.33 32.88 -31.52
C SER A 631 1.26 33.59 -30.50
N ASP A 632 1.67 34.83 -30.76
CA ASP A 632 2.50 35.65 -29.88
C ASP A 632 1.85 36.04 -28.53
N LYS A 633 0.53 35.82 -28.36
CA LYS A 633 -0.19 36.07 -27.10
C LYS A 633 -0.08 34.88 -26.13
N ASN A 634 0.47 33.74 -26.57
CA ASN A 634 0.61 32.57 -25.74
C ASN A 634 1.68 32.76 -24.63
N ILE A 635 1.31 32.37 -23.41
CA ILE A 635 2.20 32.35 -22.24
C ILE A 635 2.43 30.93 -21.70
N MET A 636 1.72 29.94 -22.24
CA MET A 636 1.88 28.54 -21.85
C MET A 636 3.14 27.95 -22.50
N PRO A 637 4.01 27.25 -21.74
CA PRO A 637 5.16 26.58 -22.34
C PRO A 637 4.73 25.41 -23.22
N ALA A 638 5.45 25.20 -24.33
CA ALA A 638 5.30 24.02 -25.17
C ALA A 638 5.88 22.76 -24.49
N PHE A 639 5.14 21.65 -24.57
CA PHE A 639 5.55 20.34 -24.05
C PHE A 639 5.99 19.43 -25.19
N GLU A 640 7.24 19.57 -25.60
CA GLU A 640 7.90 18.66 -26.56
C GLU A 640 8.00 17.22 -26.01
N GLU A 641 8.26 16.26 -26.88
CA GLU A 641 8.32 14.83 -26.52
C GLU A 641 9.37 14.51 -25.44
N SER A 642 10.44 15.33 -25.33
CA SER A 642 11.43 15.22 -24.26
C SER A 642 10.90 15.61 -22.88
N LYS A 643 9.86 16.44 -22.81
CA LYS A 643 9.24 16.92 -21.56
C LYS A 643 8.00 16.13 -21.16
N LEU A 644 7.24 15.67 -22.16
CA LEU A 644 6.04 14.86 -21.99
C LEU A 644 5.98 13.83 -23.12
N SER A 645 6.15 12.56 -22.78
CA SER A 645 6.15 11.48 -23.78
C SER A 645 4.81 11.41 -24.51
N GLN A 646 4.77 10.87 -25.73
CA GLN A 646 3.49 10.71 -26.44
C GLN A 646 2.51 9.81 -25.67
N HIS A 647 3.03 8.80 -24.96
CA HIS A 647 2.23 7.94 -24.11
C HIS A 647 1.56 8.72 -22.96
N ASP A 648 2.33 9.51 -22.22
CA ASP A 648 1.81 10.32 -21.11
C ASP A 648 0.85 11.42 -21.59
N LEU A 649 1.12 12.03 -22.75
CA LEU A 649 0.21 12.98 -23.37
C LEU A 649 -1.15 12.34 -23.66
N ASN A 650 -1.17 11.14 -24.24
CA ASN A 650 -2.42 10.43 -24.53
C ASN A 650 -3.19 10.10 -23.24
N LEU A 651 -2.49 9.68 -22.18
CA LEU A 651 -3.13 9.41 -20.87
C LEU A 651 -3.71 10.68 -20.25
N LEU A 652 -2.98 11.80 -20.31
CA LEU A 652 -3.41 13.10 -19.83
C LEU A 652 -4.66 13.58 -20.59
N VAL A 653 -4.63 13.55 -21.91
CA VAL A 653 -5.74 14.01 -22.76
C VAL A 653 -6.98 13.13 -22.56
N ASN A 654 -6.82 11.81 -22.52
CA ASN A 654 -7.92 10.90 -22.24
C ASN A 654 -8.53 11.15 -20.86
N TRP A 655 -7.72 11.43 -19.84
CA TRP A 655 -8.21 11.82 -18.52
C TRP A 655 -8.91 13.18 -18.52
N MET A 656 -8.38 14.19 -19.19
CA MET A 656 -9.04 15.49 -19.28
C MET A 656 -10.41 15.38 -19.98
N ARG A 657 -10.55 14.45 -20.93
CA ARG A 657 -11.77 14.26 -21.73
C ARG A 657 -12.80 13.29 -21.10
N GLY A 658 -12.49 12.66 -19.96
CA GLY A 658 -13.40 11.68 -19.36
C GLY A 658 -13.28 10.25 -19.91
N GLU A 659 -12.27 9.98 -20.74
CA GLU A 659 -12.13 8.78 -21.56
C GLU A 659 -11.27 7.70 -20.89
N TRP A 660 -11.87 6.96 -19.96
CA TRP A 660 -11.30 5.75 -19.37
C TRP A 660 -12.38 4.69 -19.16
N ARG A 661 -11.93 3.47 -18.83
CA ARG A 661 -12.81 2.34 -18.53
C ARG A 661 -13.49 2.54 -17.18
N ARG A 662 -14.80 2.33 -17.12
CA ARG A 662 -15.65 2.48 -15.93
C ARG A 662 -16.47 1.19 -15.70
N PRO A 663 -16.88 0.87 -14.46
CA PRO A 663 -17.81 -0.22 -14.18
C PRO A 663 -19.10 -0.08 -15.00
N GLU A 664 -19.75 -1.19 -15.35
CA GLU A 664 -21.00 -1.16 -16.15
C GLU A 664 -22.14 -0.45 -15.44
N GLU A 665 -22.14 -0.41 -14.10
CA GLU A 665 -23.14 0.32 -13.30
C GLU A 665 -23.05 1.85 -13.44
N GLU A 666 -21.95 2.39 -13.98
CA GLU A 666 -21.78 3.81 -14.33
C GLU A 666 -22.12 4.14 -15.80
N LYS A 667 -22.39 3.14 -16.66
CA LYS A 667 -22.77 3.35 -18.07
C LYS A 667 -24.27 3.51 -18.21
#